data_AF-A0A8H6T1T1-F1
#
_entry.id   AF-A0A8H6T1T1-F1
#
_cell.length_a   1.000
_cell.length_b   1.000
_cell.length_c   1.000
_cell.angle_alpha   90.00
_cell.angle_beta   90.00
_cell.angle_gamma   90.00
#
_symmetry.space_group_name_H-M   'P 1'
#
loop_
_entity.id
_entity.type
_entity.pdbx_description
1 polymer ?
#
loop_
_entity_poly.entity_id
_entity_poly.type
_entity_poly.pdbx_seq_one_letter_code
_entity_poly.pdbx_strand_id
1 'polypeptide(L)'
;MSTQHLDEELRSTQRVPVETALGIVTGARAANGSAIFLEVPYALPPVRFQDPQPLPPDFRYQDKEYTRELSYCVQPKNDGQARGTRFEDKVGFGKPSENPLFLNIAAPPCFPETKGFPVKVYIHGGFLQYGSPHGLGSQAQYISAERSEVWVNIGYRLSVFGFLASDSPPISGNFGFKDQWLALLWIKENIISFGGDPENIEINGLSAGAHSVHQLLHFASHLPDGVSAPFSSAVLQSNAIVCAPRTPAELRPQFQALCNALHIDPFSTDALSQLQRLPADKIVNVIETDALGIEFGTFRGCWDGTWLPEKPNPMQWQRTGGFAHGLRAKGVKSIVIGDLTEEWYLYSIAHPVKTMSDVVMNLERYFSKDMVARLMEYYEKSPASVQKLFGDVLSDSQVHLPVRILARDLHDAGFPFLRYEIRWTPEQLRPEGYVTHGSDRALWAFRVPDLTEAQVEIARSWLARISEEVEAVESAGKPLRGPQDILALGEDRAIEWSEDSHCTRVLKCDPGSISFPASAASPSFSSSETQSALELAAHELVQNLRPVAFPTETVYGLGALALDASATSKIFSTKGRPADNPLIVHVSSFPMLQTLLPPEYILPATYTALIKHFWPGPLTLLFPCDPNTIPPIVTAGQPTVAIRMPSHPVARALIAVSNTPLAAPSANSSGKPSPTKAEHVYADLNGKISLILDGGACDVGLESTVVDGLQADGEIRVLRPGGVTVEDIERVLQLELESIPKVLVHKRDYRDEVLEAAPTTPGMKYRHYSPAVPVNLLCTLSTPPTDIKPVNFVSYLESLKTEGRATLKIGILSPTDSPLGKYSLPIDGFEWLRFPLGPSADPAKSAHLLFDGLLTLERQGADMILIEEIREEREGLAFMNRVRKAAGECVWLQVHG
;
A
#
# COMPACT_ATOMS: atom_id res chain seq x y z
N MET A 1 -27.29 -8.63 -11.22
CA MET A 1 -27.60 -8.79 -9.78
C MET A 1 -28.89 -8.05 -9.49
N SER A 2 -29.77 -8.59 -8.65
CA SER A 2 -31.01 -7.90 -8.28
C SER A 2 -30.66 -6.65 -7.49
N THR A 3 -31.08 -5.49 -7.98
CA THR A 3 -30.81 -4.18 -7.38
C THR A 3 -31.99 -3.68 -6.53
N GLN A 4 -32.83 -4.61 -6.06
CA GLN A 4 -34.06 -4.28 -5.36
C GLN A 4 -33.75 -3.74 -3.96
N HIS A 5 -34.27 -2.55 -3.67
CA HIS A 5 -34.20 -1.93 -2.34
C HIS A 5 -35.35 -2.38 -1.44
N LEU A 6 -35.16 -2.23 -0.13
CA LEU A 6 -36.19 -2.54 0.86
C LEU A 6 -37.46 -1.72 0.66
N ASP A 7 -37.39 -0.44 0.26
CA ASP A 7 -38.59 0.37 -0.02
C ASP A 7 -39.52 -0.26 -1.08
N GLU A 8 -38.95 -0.95 -2.08
CA GLU A 8 -39.73 -1.63 -3.12
C GLU A 8 -40.21 -3.00 -2.64
N GLU A 9 -39.33 -3.73 -1.96
CA GLU A 9 -39.60 -5.07 -1.42
C GLU A 9 -40.75 -5.08 -0.41
N LEU A 10 -40.84 -4.08 0.48
CA LEU A 10 -41.78 -4.07 1.59
C LEU A 10 -43.21 -3.61 1.23
N ARG A 11 -43.46 -3.14 0.00
CA ARG A 11 -44.76 -2.54 -0.37
C ARG A 11 -45.93 -3.51 -0.32
N SER A 12 -45.71 -4.76 -0.72
CA SER A 12 -46.73 -5.80 -0.88
C SER A 12 -46.62 -6.93 0.15
N THR A 13 -45.87 -6.72 1.23
CA THR A 13 -45.54 -7.78 2.19
C THR A 13 -46.33 -7.69 3.49
N GLN A 14 -46.33 -8.79 4.25
CA GLN A 14 -47.05 -8.89 5.52
C GLN A 14 -46.55 -7.85 6.53
N ARG A 15 -47.48 -7.09 7.13
CA ARG A 15 -47.17 -6.11 8.18
C ARG A 15 -46.84 -6.77 9.51
N VAL A 16 -45.93 -6.17 10.25
CA VAL A 16 -45.43 -6.65 11.55
C VAL A 16 -45.54 -5.50 12.56
N PRO A 17 -46.63 -5.43 13.36
CA PRO A 17 -46.74 -4.44 14.43
C PRO A 17 -45.88 -4.83 15.63
N VAL A 18 -45.18 -3.85 16.21
CA VAL A 18 -44.39 -4.00 17.43
C VAL A 18 -44.85 -2.96 18.45
N GLU A 19 -45.17 -3.43 19.65
CA GLU A 19 -45.50 -2.56 20.78
C GLU A 19 -44.22 -2.11 21.50
N THR A 20 -44.03 -0.80 21.60
CA THR A 20 -42.91 -0.17 22.30
C THR A 20 -43.42 0.74 23.41
N ALA A 21 -42.54 1.17 24.31
CA ALA A 21 -42.88 2.16 25.34
C ALA A 21 -43.37 3.51 24.76
N LEU A 22 -42.99 3.82 23.51
CA LEU A 22 -43.34 5.05 22.81
C LEU A 22 -44.50 4.85 21.81
N GLY A 23 -45.20 3.71 21.86
CA GLY A 23 -46.33 3.40 20.97
C GLY A 23 -46.01 2.30 19.96
N ILE A 24 -46.94 2.08 19.02
CA ILE A 24 -46.84 0.99 18.03
C ILE A 24 -45.95 1.43 16.86
N VAL A 25 -45.03 0.57 16.46
CA VAL A 25 -44.23 0.69 15.23
C VAL A 25 -44.63 -0.45 14.29
N THR A 26 -45.21 -0.13 13.14
CA THR A 26 -45.65 -1.13 12.16
C THR A 26 -44.66 -1.24 11.01
N GLY A 27 -43.85 -2.29 11.02
CA GLY A 27 -42.93 -2.65 9.93
C GLY A 27 -43.56 -3.65 8.95
N ALA A 28 -42.73 -4.31 8.14
CA ALA A 28 -43.17 -5.38 7.24
C ALA A 28 -42.10 -6.46 7.02
N ARG A 29 -42.52 -7.62 6.49
CA ARG A 29 -41.63 -8.71 6.14
C ARG A 29 -40.88 -8.43 4.84
N ALA A 30 -39.59 -8.69 4.80
CA ALA A 30 -38.83 -8.86 3.57
C ALA A 30 -39.17 -10.22 2.92
N ALA A 31 -38.80 -10.41 1.65
CA ALA A 31 -38.99 -11.64 0.89
C ALA A 31 -38.29 -12.85 1.53
N ASN A 32 -37.20 -12.62 2.26
CA ASN A 32 -36.51 -13.67 3.03
C ASN A 32 -37.13 -13.93 4.42
N GLY A 33 -38.25 -13.27 4.75
CA GLY A 33 -38.97 -13.43 6.02
C GLY A 33 -38.51 -12.51 7.16
N SER A 34 -37.40 -11.78 7.00
CA SER A 34 -36.92 -10.85 8.05
C SER A 34 -37.95 -9.75 8.31
N ALA A 35 -38.17 -9.36 9.56
CA ALA A 35 -39.02 -8.21 9.88
C ALA A 35 -38.20 -6.92 9.80
N ILE A 36 -38.67 -5.96 9.00
CA ILE A 36 -37.96 -4.71 8.72
C ILE A 36 -38.79 -3.51 9.20
N PHE A 37 -38.11 -2.57 9.86
CA PHE A 37 -38.67 -1.31 10.34
C PHE A 37 -37.75 -0.18 9.86
N LEU A 38 -38.24 0.66 8.96
CA LEU A 38 -37.48 1.77 8.38
C LEU A 38 -37.84 3.10 9.04
N GLU A 39 -36.84 3.95 9.23
CA GLU A 39 -36.98 5.30 9.76
C GLU A 39 -37.66 5.40 11.14
N VAL A 40 -37.30 4.51 12.07
CA VAL A 40 -37.74 4.60 13.48
C VAL A 40 -36.98 5.73 14.18
N PRO A 41 -37.64 6.83 14.62
CA PRO A 41 -36.95 7.96 15.25
C PRO A 41 -36.33 7.56 16.58
N TYR A 42 -35.10 8.01 16.85
CA TYR A 42 -34.44 7.84 18.15
C TYR A 42 -34.21 9.15 18.91
N ALA A 43 -34.42 10.30 18.24
CA ALA A 43 -34.21 11.62 18.78
C ALA A 43 -35.20 12.64 18.19
N LEU A 44 -35.34 13.79 18.84
CA LEU A 44 -36.10 14.91 18.29
C LEU A 44 -35.41 15.49 17.05
N PRO A 45 -36.14 16.10 16.09
CA PRO A 45 -35.55 16.76 14.94
C PRO A 45 -34.43 17.74 15.35
N PRO A 46 -33.24 17.67 14.73
CA PRO A 46 -32.10 18.43 15.21
C PRO A 46 -32.25 19.91 14.95
N VAL A 47 -31.82 20.72 15.91
CA VAL A 47 -31.55 22.14 15.68
C VAL A 47 -30.13 22.26 15.15
N ARG A 48 -29.94 23.07 14.09
CA ARG A 48 -28.66 23.19 13.40
C ARG A 48 -27.55 23.65 14.36
N PHE A 49 -26.44 22.90 14.34
CA PHE A 49 -25.25 23.11 15.18
C PHE A 49 -25.52 23.06 16.69
N GLN A 50 -26.45 22.19 17.11
CA GLN A 50 -26.71 21.88 18.50
C GLN A 50 -26.66 20.37 18.75
N ASP A 51 -26.41 20.00 20.00
CA ASP A 51 -26.42 18.61 20.44
C ASP A 51 -27.81 17.99 20.27
N PRO A 52 -27.90 16.70 19.87
CA PRO A 52 -29.18 16.05 19.66
C PRO A 52 -29.93 15.91 20.99
N GLN A 53 -31.26 15.94 20.91
CA GLN A 53 -32.13 15.83 22.09
C GLN A 53 -32.85 14.48 22.10
N PRO A 54 -32.86 13.75 23.23
CA PRO A 54 -33.60 12.50 23.36
C PRO A 54 -35.10 12.72 23.12
N LEU A 55 -35.79 11.65 22.72
CA LEU A 55 -37.24 11.65 22.72
C LEU A 55 -37.75 11.79 24.17
N PRO A 56 -38.63 12.75 24.47
CA PRO A 56 -39.15 12.92 25.83
C PRO A 56 -40.09 11.76 26.21
N PRO A 57 -40.31 11.46 27.50
CA PRO A 57 -41.13 10.33 27.94
C PRO A 57 -42.60 10.34 27.45
N ASP A 58 -43.13 11.52 27.14
CA ASP A 58 -44.47 11.73 26.59
C ASP A 58 -44.53 11.64 25.06
N PHE A 59 -43.38 11.52 24.38
CA PHE A 59 -43.31 11.31 22.94
C PHE A 59 -44.04 10.03 22.53
N ARG A 60 -44.75 10.07 21.41
CA ARG A 60 -45.38 8.89 20.80
C ARG A 60 -45.05 8.81 19.32
N TYR A 61 -44.79 7.60 18.85
CA TYR A 61 -44.60 7.32 17.43
C TYR A 61 -45.82 7.73 16.62
N GLN A 62 -45.57 8.19 15.39
CA GLN A 62 -46.64 8.51 14.45
C GLN A 62 -47.38 7.23 14.07
N ASP A 63 -48.70 7.33 13.95
CA ASP A 63 -49.57 6.28 13.43
C ASP A 63 -49.41 6.16 11.91
N LYS A 64 -48.31 5.53 11.51
CA LYS A 64 -47.92 5.26 10.11
C LYS A 64 -47.18 3.94 9.99
N GLU A 65 -47.05 3.46 8.76
CA GLU A 65 -46.14 2.36 8.44
C GLU A 65 -44.69 2.83 8.36
N TYR A 66 -43.79 2.04 8.93
CA TYR A 66 -42.33 2.24 8.96
C TYR A 66 -41.69 1.32 7.91
N THR A 67 -42.11 1.47 6.65
CA THR A 67 -41.80 0.56 5.53
C THR A 67 -41.22 1.29 4.31
N ARG A 68 -40.93 2.58 4.44
CA ARG A 68 -40.56 3.46 3.34
C ARG A 68 -39.25 4.18 3.59
N GLU A 69 -38.47 4.35 2.54
CA GLU A 69 -37.27 5.21 2.51
C GLU A 69 -37.70 6.62 2.09
N LEU A 70 -38.06 7.47 3.05
CA LEU A 70 -38.62 8.79 2.77
C LEU A 70 -37.55 9.87 2.77
N SER A 71 -36.47 9.69 3.52
CA SER A 71 -35.44 10.71 3.69
C SER A 71 -34.04 10.16 3.91
N TYR A 72 -33.03 10.98 3.61
CA TYR A 72 -31.63 10.75 3.96
C TYR A 72 -30.98 12.07 4.40
N CYS A 73 -29.84 12.02 5.11
CA CYS A 73 -29.16 13.24 5.57
C CYS A 73 -28.79 14.14 4.39
N VAL A 74 -29.06 15.44 4.48
CA VAL A 74 -28.49 16.42 3.55
C VAL A 74 -26.96 16.30 3.54
N GLN A 75 -26.38 16.19 2.34
CA GLN A 75 -24.97 15.85 2.14
C GLN A 75 -24.49 16.32 0.74
N PRO A 76 -23.18 16.58 0.56
CA PRO A 76 -22.58 16.77 -0.76
C PRO A 76 -22.70 15.53 -1.65
N LYS A 77 -22.83 15.75 -2.96
CA LYS A 77 -22.97 14.71 -4.00
C LYS A 77 -21.68 14.43 -4.76
N ASN A 78 -20.64 15.24 -4.58
CA ASN A 78 -19.34 15.09 -5.23
C ASN A 78 -18.49 13.98 -4.57
N ASP A 79 -19.06 12.78 -4.43
CA ASP A 79 -18.48 11.73 -3.60
C ASP A 79 -17.27 11.00 -4.20
N GLY A 80 -16.85 11.31 -5.44
CA GLY A 80 -15.60 10.89 -6.12
C GLY A 80 -15.42 9.36 -6.29
N GLN A 81 -15.42 8.67 -5.16
CA GLN A 81 -15.31 7.25 -4.88
C GLN A 81 -16.45 6.39 -5.39
N ALA A 82 -17.67 6.93 -5.54
CA ALA A 82 -18.83 6.14 -5.98
C ALA A 82 -19.26 6.52 -7.40
N ARG A 83 -18.28 6.89 -8.23
CA ARG A 83 -18.45 7.15 -9.66
C ARG A 83 -18.93 5.87 -10.36
N GLY A 84 -20.16 5.88 -10.86
CA GLY A 84 -20.78 4.73 -11.53
C GLY A 84 -21.84 4.01 -10.71
N THR A 85 -21.92 4.23 -9.39
CA THR A 85 -23.03 3.73 -8.56
C THR A 85 -24.23 4.66 -8.69
N ARG A 86 -25.45 4.11 -8.88
CA ARG A 86 -26.67 4.92 -8.91
C ARG A 86 -26.84 5.64 -7.58
N PHE A 87 -27.32 6.87 -7.60
CA PHE A 87 -27.39 7.67 -6.40
C PHE A 87 -28.36 7.06 -5.36
N GLU A 88 -29.45 6.48 -5.83
CA GLU A 88 -30.44 5.75 -5.04
C GLU A 88 -29.81 4.54 -4.33
N ASP A 89 -28.85 3.86 -4.95
CA ASP A 89 -28.12 2.75 -4.32
C ASP A 89 -27.25 3.22 -3.14
N LYS A 90 -26.90 4.51 -3.10
CA LYS A 90 -26.11 5.12 -2.02
C LYS A 90 -26.98 5.60 -0.87
N VAL A 91 -28.13 6.21 -1.16
CA VAL A 91 -28.91 6.96 -0.16
C VAL A 91 -30.35 6.48 0.05
N GLY A 92 -30.83 5.52 -0.75
CA GLY A 92 -32.24 5.12 -0.82
C GLY A 92 -33.07 6.04 -1.73
N PHE A 93 -34.37 5.77 -1.81
CA PHE A 93 -35.30 6.53 -2.68
C PHE A 93 -35.84 7.85 -2.07
N GLY A 94 -35.43 8.17 -0.85
CA GLY A 94 -35.89 9.34 -0.11
C GLY A 94 -35.43 10.68 -0.68
N LYS A 95 -35.77 11.76 0.03
CA LYS A 95 -35.30 13.13 -0.26
C LYS A 95 -34.29 13.61 0.79
N PRO A 96 -33.40 14.56 0.46
CA PRO A 96 -32.47 15.10 1.45
C PRO A 96 -33.23 15.81 2.57
N SER A 97 -32.81 15.58 3.81
CA SER A 97 -33.42 16.08 5.04
C SER A 97 -32.34 16.48 6.05
N GLU A 98 -32.56 17.57 6.78
CA GLU A 98 -31.72 17.94 7.93
C GLU A 98 -31.99 17.08 9.17
N ASN A 99 -33.04 16.25 9.16
CA ASN A 99 -33.35 15.30 10.21
C ASN A 99 -33.06 13.85 9.77
N PRO A 100 -31.82 13.37 9.89
CA PRO A 100 -31.46 11.97 9.65
C PRO A 100 -31.56 11.10 10.92
N LEU A 101 -32.17 11.59 12.02
CA LEU A 101 -32.09 10.95 13.34
C LEU A 101 -33.10 9.81 13.49
N PHE A 102 -32.89 8.76 12.70
CA PHE A 102 -33.70 7.55 12.68
C PHE A 102 -32.85 6.29 12.51
N LEU A 103 -33.47 5.15 12.79
CA LEU A 103 -32.89 3.81 12.69
C LEU A 103 -33.62 2.99 11.63
N ASN A 104 -32.87 2.13 10.94
CA ASN A 104 -33.45 1.00 10.22
C ASN A 104 -33.13 -0.28 10.99
N ILE A 105 -34.16 -1.05 11.36
CA ILE A 105 -34.04 -2.25 12.18
C ILE A 105 -34.46 -3.47 11.35
N ALA A 106 -33.61 -4.49 11.32
CA ALA A 106 -33.89 -5.80 10.74
C ALA A 106 -33.84 -6.86 11.83
N ALA A 107 -34.93 -7.62 11.99
CA ALA A 107 -35.02 -8.75 12.90
C ALA A 107 -35.18 -10.06 12.10
N PRO A 108 -34.66 -11.19 12.61
CA PRO A 108 -34.64 -12.44 11.88
C PRO A 108 -36.05 -12.99 11.62
N PRO A 109 -36.23 -13.92 10.67
CA PRO A 109 -37.54 -14.43 10.28
C PRO A 109 -38.39 -15.02 11.42
N CYS A 110 -37.75 -15.58 12.45
CA CYS A 110 -38.40 -16.17 13.62
C CYS A 110 -38.84 -15.15 14.69
N PHE A 111 -38.56 -13.86 14.53
CA PHE A 111 -39.19 -12.79 15.32
C PHE A 111 -40.63 -12.61 14.83
N PRO A 112 -41.67 -12.42 15.69
CA PRO A 112 -41.60 -12.19 17.13
C PRO A 112 -41.72 -13.45 18.01
N GLU A 113 -41.83 -14.64 17.42
CA GLU A 113 -41.98 -15.91 18.15
C GLU A 113 -40.75 -16.21 19.03
N THR A 114 -39.56 -15.86 18.55
CA THR A 114 -38.29 -15.94 19.26
C THR A 114 -37.74 -14.53 19.53
N LYS A 115 -37.06 -14.34 20.66
CA LYS A 115 -36.43 -13.07 21.11
C LYS A 115 -35.11 -13.35 21.83
N GLY A 116 -34.39 -12.29 22.18
CA GLY A 116 -33.07 -12.36 22.84
C GLY A 116 -31.92 -12.54 21.87
N PHE A 117 -32.05 -12.03 20.65
CA PHE A 117 -31.01 -12.13 19.63
C PHE A 117 -29.84 -11.18 19.92
N PRO A 118 -28.59 -11.56 19.59
CA PRO A 118 -27.48 -10.61 19.54
C PRO A 118 -27.82 -9.41 18.65
N VAL A 119 -27.36 -8.22 19.05
CA VAL A 119 -27.65 -6.97 18.36
C VAL A 119 -26.39 -6.44 17.70
N LYS A 120 -26.45 -6.20 16.39
CA LYS A 120 -25.38 -5.58 15.60
C LYS A 120 -25.80 -4.19 15.17
N VAL A 121 -25.03 -3.17 15.57
CA VAL A 121 -25.32 -1.77 15.24
C VAL A 121 -24.33 -1.29 14.19
N TYR A 122 -24.80 -1.04 12.97
CA TYR A 122 -23.95 -0.61 11.86
C TYR A 122 -23.97 0.91 11.69
N ILE A 123 -22.77 1.49 11.64
CA ILE A 123 -22.53 2.90 11.34
C ILE A 123 -21.94 2.99 9.93
N HIS A 124 -22.64 3.66 9.02
CA HIS A 124 -22.22 3.77 7.63
C HIS A 124 -20.98 4.67 7.44
N GLY A 125 -20.19 4.37 6.41
CA GLY A 125 -19.02 5.15 5.99
C GLY A 125 -19.36 6.40 5.17
N GLY A 126 -18.35 6.90 4.43
CA GLY A 126 -18.48 8.07 3.52
C GLY A 126 -17.77 9.34 3.99
N PHE A 127 -16.54 9.23 4.52
CA PHE A 127 -15.71 10.33 5.07
C PHE A 127 -16.36 11.23 6.14
N LEU A 128 -17.49 10.83 6.71
CA LEU A 128 -18.38 11.68 7.50
C LEU A 128 -19.03 12.80 6.67
N GLN A 129 -18.89 12.81 5.35
CA GLN A 129 -19.47 13.81 4.45
C GLN A 129 -20.78 13.33 3.83
N TYR A 130 -20.87 12.05 3.50
CA TYR A 130 -21.99 11.42 2.81
C TYR A 130 -22.23 10.00 3.35
N GLY A 131 -23.35 9.39 2.95
CA GLY A 131 -23.81 8.07 3.38
C GLY A 131 -25.26 8.06 3.87
N SER A 132 -25.80 6.86 4.09
CA SER A 132 -27.18 6.65 4.53
C SER A 132 -27.37 5.26 5.14
N PRO A 133 -28.24 5.10 6.16
CA PRO A 133 -28.66 3.79 6.64
C PRO A 133 -29.52 3.01 5.63
N HIS A 134 -30.00 3.68 4.56
CA HIS A 134 -30.77 3.08 3.46
C HIS A 134 -29.89 2.52 2.33
N GLY A 135 -28.58 2.80 2.34
CA GLY A 135 -27.68 2.41 1.25
C GLY A 135 -27.77 0.91 0.95
N LEU A 136 -27.78 0.53 -0.34
CA LEU A 136 -28.09 -0.83 -0.77
C LEU A 136 -27.14 -1.86 -0.15
N GLY A 137 -25.84 -1.55 -0.09
CA GLY A 137 -24.82 -2.40 0.55
C GLY A 137 -24.87 -2.42 2.09
N SER A 138 -25.73 -1.61 2.71
CA SER A 138 -25.94 -1.58 4.17
C SER A 138 -27.20 -2.31 4.62
N GLN A 139 -28.11 -2.66 3.71
CA GLN A 139 -29.35 -3.35 4.05
C GLN A 139 -29.07 -4.74 4.64
N ALA A 140 -29.60 -4.98 5.84
CA ALA A 140 -29.16 -6.06 6.72
C ALA A 140 -30.10 -7.27 6.78
N GLN A 141 -31.13 -7.36 5.93
CA GLN A 141 -32.11 -8.45 5.96
C GLN A 141 -31.44 -9.82 5.75
N TYR A 142 -30.40 -9.90 4.93
CA TYR A 142 -29.73 -11.17 4.63
C TYR A 142 -28.88 -11.67 5.79
N ILE A 143 -28.01 -10.81 6.34
CA ILE A 143 -27.19 -11.18 7.50
C ILE A 143 -28.04 -11.44 8.75
N SER A 144 -29.12 -10.67 8.96
CA SER A 144 -30.06 -10.88 10.06
C SER A 144 -30.68 -12.28 10.00
N ALA A 145 -31.16 -12.70 8.82
CA ALA A 145 -31.71 -14.03 8.61
C ALA A 145 -30.67 -15.15 8.74
N GLU A 146 -29.48 -14.99 8.14
CA GLU A 146 -28.42 -16.00 8.15
C GLU A 146 -27.89 -16.27 9.56
N ARG A 147 -27.70 -15.22 10.36
CA ARG A 147 -27.03 -15.29 11.66
C ARG A 147 -27.98 -15.31 12.86
N SER A 148 -29.28 -15.14 12.63
CA SER A 148 -30.28 -14.96 13.69
C SER A 148 -29.92 -13.80 14.62
N GLU A 149 -29.65 -12.63 14.02
CA GLU A 149 -29.21 -11.43 14.72
C GLU A 149 -30.17 -10.27 14.41
N VAL A 150 -30.35 -9.36 15.37
CA VAL A 150 -31.01 -8.08 15.13
C VAL A 150 -29.97 -7.08 14.64
N TRP A 151 -30.19 -6.49 13.47
CA TRP A 151 -29.31 -5.48 12.89
C TRP A 151 -29.96 -4.10 12.92
N VAL A 152 -29.20 -3.08 13.32
CA VAL A 152 -29.67 -1.70 13.42
C VAL A 152 -28.71 -0.77 12.67
N ASN A 153 -29.17 -0.12 11.60
CA ASN A 153 -28.40 0.88 10.89
C ASN A 153 -28.77 2.29 11.39
N ILE A 154 -27.77 3.08 11.77
CA ILE A 154 -27.98 4.43 12.31
C ILE A 154 -27.90 5.50 11.21
N GLY A 155 -28.90 6.37 11.15
CA GLY A 155 -28.80 7.68 10.49
C GLY A 155 -28.25 8.74 11.45
N TYR A 156 -27.33 9.57 10.98
CA TYR A 156 -26.69 10.63 11.77
C TYR A 156 -26.35 11.84 10.88
N ARG A 157 -26.12 13.02 11.49
CA ARG A 157 -25.77 14.24 10.74
C ARG A 157 -24.37 14.13 10.13
N LEU A 158 -24.24 14.61 8.89
CA LEU A 158 -23.02 14.53 8.08
C LEU A 158 -22.49 15.92 7.71
N SER A 159 -21.25 15.94 7.22
CA SER A 159 -20.55 17.11 6.72
C SER A 159 -20.64 18.30 7.69
N VAL A 160 -20.80 19.51 7.18
CA VAL A 160 -20.96 20.75 7.97
C VAL A 160 -22.04 20.64 9.04
N PHE A 161 -23.16 19.95 8.79
CA PHE A 161 -24.28 19.84 9.73
C PHE A 161 -23.94 18.96 10.94
N GLY A 162 -23.06 17.97 10.76
CA GLY A 162 -22.61 17.06 11.82
C GLY A 162 -21.31 17.50 12.50
N PHE A 163 -20.47 18.28 11.82
CA PHE A 163 -19.05 18.40 12.22
C PHE A 163 -18.46 19.82 12.10
N LEU A 164 -19.28 20.86 11.92
CA LEU A 164 -18.79 22.25 12.04
C LEU A 164 -18.34 22.53 13.47
N ALA A 165 -17.12 23.03 13.64
CA ALA A 165 -16.57 23.45 14.93
C ALA A 165 -15.78 24.75 14.78
N SER A 166 -15.76 25.56 15.83
CA SER A 166 -14.99 26.80 15.93
C SER A 166 -14.93 27.22 17.40
N ASP A 167 -13.85 27.86 17.82
CA ASP A 167 -13.80 28.50 19.14
C ASP A 167 -14.34 29.94 19.13
N SER A 168 -14.49 30.55 17.95
CA SER A 168 -15.05 31.90 17.78
C SER A 168 -15.81 32.03 16.45
N PRO A 169 -17.16 32.11 16.46
CA PRO A 169 -18.01 31.91 17.64
C PRO A 169 -17.88 30.47 18.18
N PRO A 170 -18.16 30.23 19.48
CA PRO A 170 -18.03 28.91 20.06
C PRO A 170 -19.06 27.93 19.47
N ILE A 171 -18.57 26.90 18.80
CA ILE A 171 -19.33 25.79 18.23
C ILE A 171 -18.60 24.50 18.61
N SER A 172 -19.24 23.66 19.43
CA SER A 172 -18.65 22.44 20.01
C SER A 172 -18.32 21.35 18.98
N GLY A 173 -19.01 21.32 17.84
CA GLY A 173 -18.84 20.29 16.83
C GLY A 173 -19.25 18.89 17.31
N ASN A 174 -18.75 17.85 16.62
CA ASN A 174 -18.99 16.44 16.93
C ASN A 174 -20.47 16.02 17.02
N PHE A 175 -21.39 16.82 16.48
CA PHE A 175 -22.83 16.56 16.54
C PHE A 175 -23.20 15.20 15.94
N GLY A 176 -22.56 14.82 14.83
CA GLY A 176 -22.76 13.50 14.22
C GLY A 176 -22.34 12.33 15.11
N PHE A 177 -21.30 12.48 15.94
CA PHE A 177 -20.92 11.43 16.90
C PHE A 177 -21.88 11.40 18.10
N LYS A 178 -22.35 12.56 18.55
CA LYS A 178 -23.37 12.67 19.60
C LYS A 178 -24.71 12.07 19.17
N ASP A 179 -25.07 12.21 17.89
CA ASP A 179 -26.23 11.56 17.28
C ASP A 179 -26.13 10.04 17.41
N GLN A 180 -24.98 9.48 17.02
CA GLN A 180 -24.71 8.04 17.12
C GLN A 180 -24.72 7.56 18.58
N TRP A 181 -24.15 8.32 19.52
CA TRP A 181 -24.20 7.97 20.94
C TRP A 181 -25.63 7.94 21.48
N LEU A 182 -26.44 8.93 21.14
CA LEU A 182 -27.84 8.97 21.54
C LEU A 182 -28.65 7.81 20.92
N ALA A 183 -28.35 7.43 19.68
CA ALA A 183 -28.91 6.24 19.07
C ALA A 183 -28.55 4.97 19.84
N LEU A 184 -27.30 4.82 20.30
CA LEU A 184 -26.89 3.67 21.12
C LEU A 184 -27.62 3.60 22.46
N LEU A 185 -27.85 4.74 23.11
CA LEU A 185 -28.67 4.80 24.32
C LEU A 185 -30.12 4.38 24.05
N TRP A 186 -30.71 4.88 22.95
CA TRP A 186 -32.05 4.45 22.54
C TRP A 186 -32.10 2.94 22.26
N ILE A 187 -31.09 2.39 21.57
CA ILE A 187 -31.02 0.96 21.24
C ILE A 187 -30.94 0.14 22.54
N LYS A 188 -30.06 0.51 23.46
CA LYS A 188 -29.93 -0.16 24.78
C LYS A 188 -31.26 -0.22 25.53
N GLU A 189 -32.08 0.83 25.43
CA GLU A 189 -33.36 0.92 26.14
C GLU A 189 -34.52 0.23 25.42
N ASN A 190 -34.53 0.21 24.07
CA ASN A 190 -35.73 -0.12 23.29
C ASN A 190 -35.61 -1.37 22.42
N ILE A 191 -34.40 -1.89 22.16
CA ILE A 191 -34.21 -2.97 21.18
C ILE A 191 -34.91 -4.29 21.56
N ILE A 192 -35.22 -4.47 22.86
CA ILE A 192 -35.97 -5.63 23.37
C ILE A 192 -37.36 -5.76 22.74
N SER A 193 -38.02 -4.64 22.39
CA SER A 193 -39.31 -4.66 21.67
C SER A 193 -39.17 -5.26 20.28
N PHE A 194 -38.01 -5.13 19.66
CA PHE A 194 -37.68 -5.66 18.33
C PHE A 194 -36.98 -7.04 18.40
N GLY A 195 -36.95 -7.67 19.58
CA GLY A 195 -36.43 -9.01 19.79
C GLY A 195 -34.94 -9.09 20.09
N GLY A 196 -34.22 -7.97 20.16
CA GLY A 196 -32.80 -7.94 20.49
C GLY A 196 -32.52 -8.07 21.99
N ASP A 197 -31.33 -8.57 22.32
CA ASP A 197 -30.78 -8.59 23.67
C ASP A 197 -30.01 -7.29 23.95
N PRO A 198 -30.49 -6.42 24.87
CA PRO A 198 -29.80 -5.17 25.19
C PRO A 198 -28.45 -5.39 25.88
N GLU A 199 -28.16 -6.57 26.43
CA GLU A 199 -26.86 -6.88 27.06
C GLU A 199 -25.83 -7.44 26.08
N ASN A 200 -26.23 -7.70 24.82
CA ASN A 200 -25.37 -8.25 23.79
C ASN A 200 -25.39 -7.36 22.52
N ILE A 201 -24.88 -6.15 22.67
CA ILE A 201 -24.77 -5.16 21.59
C ILE A 201 -23.33 -5.08 21.12
N GLU A 202 -23.12 -5.21 19.80
CA GLU A 202 -21.85 -4.95 19.12
C GLU A 202 -22.01 -3.77 18.15
N ILE A 203 -21.11 -2.80 18.24
CA ILE A 203 -21.05 -1.70 17.28
C ILE A 203 -20.08 -2.03 16.15
N ASN A 204 -20.46 -1.79 14.91
CA ASN A 204 -19.58 -2.02 13.76
C ASN A 204 -19.70 -0.90 12.74
N GLY A 205 -18.63 -0.67 11.99
CA GLY A 205 -18.64 0.35 10.96
C GLY A 205 -17.56 0.13 9.90
N LEU A 206 -17.82 0.66 8.72
CA LEU A 206 -16.91 0.66 7.57
C LEU A 206 -16.37 2.06 7.33
N SER A 207 -15.08 2.21 7.05
CA SER A 207 -14.49 3.49 6.65
C SER A 207 -14.70 4.57 7.73
N ALA A 208 -15.33 5.70 7.40
CA ALA A 208 -15.75 6.71 8.36
C ALA A 208 -16.69 6.18 9.47
N GLY A 209 -17.38 5.07 9.24
CA GLY A 209 -18.11 4.33 10.26
C GLY A 209 -17.17 3.66 11.27
N ALA A 210 -16.08 3.03 10.82
CA ALA A 210 -15.03 2.51 11.70
C ALA A 210 -14.32 3.64 12.46
N HIS A 211 -14.08 4.78 11.80
CA HIS A 211 -13.61 5.99 12.48
C HIS A 211 -14.57 6.43 13.59
N SER A 212 -15.87 6.40 13.33
CA SER A 212 -16.92 6.71 14.30
C SER A 212 -16.93 5.71 15.47
N VAL A 213 -16.83 4.40 15.19
CA VAL A 213 -16.70 3.37 16.22
C VAL A 213 -15.50 3.65 17.12
N HIS A 214 -14.34 4.01 16.54
CA HIS A 214 -13.16 4.36 17.33
C HIS A 214 -13.40 5.62 18.20
N GLN A 215 -14.09 6.64 17.69
CA GLN A 215 -14.48 7.83 18.47
C GLN A 215 -15.38 7.46 19.66
N LEU A 216 -16.38 6.60 19.43
CA LEU A 216 -17.31 6.13 20.46
C LEU A 216 -16.61 5.26 21.50
N LEU A 217 -15.63 4.44 21.11
CA LEU A 217 -14.78 3.70 22.04
C LEU A 217 -13.95 4.63 22.91
N HIS A 218 -13.37 5.69 22.34
CA HIS A 218 -12.61 6.67 23.12
C HIS A 218 -13.51 7.38 24.14
N PHE A 219 -14.70 7.81 23.72
CA PHE A 219 -15.69 8.39 24.63
C PHE A 219 -16.11 7.41 25.72
N ALA A 220 -16.45 6.17 25.35
CA ALA A 220 -16.81 5.11 26.27
C ALA A 220 -15.71 4.86 27.31
N SER A 221 -14.44 4.84 26.91
CA SER A 221 -13.31 4.59 27.83
C SER A 221 -13.16 5.63 28.95
N HIS A 222 -13.83 6.80 28.83
CA HIS A 222 -13.80 7.90 29.80
C HIS A 222 -15.13 8.13 30.51
N LEU A 223 -16.12 7.24 30.35
CA LEU A 223 -17.38 7.38 31.06
C LEU A 223 -17.15 7.45 32.59
N PRO A 224 -18.01 8.15 33.34
CA PRO A 224 -17.93 8.20 34.79
C PRO A 224 -17.96 6.80 35.44
N ASP A 225 -17.45 6.69 36.67
CA ASP A 225 -17.52 5.44 37.42
C ASP A 225 -18.97 5.00 37.65
N GLY A 226 -19.22 3.69 37.54
CA GLY A 226 -20.56 3.11 37.65
C GLY A 226 -21.43 3.22 36.40
N VAL A 227 -20.98 3.92 35.35
CA VAL A 227 -21.68 3.98 34.05
C VAL A 227 -21.03 2.98 33.09
N SER A 228 -21.78 2.01 32.57
CA SER A 228 -21.29 1.08 31.54
C SER A 228 -21.45 1.65 30.13
N ALA A 229 -20.65 1.17 29.18
CA ALA A 229 -20.88 1.43 27.77
C ALA A 229 -22.23 0.80 27.33
N PRO A 230 -22.96 1.42 26.39
CA PRO A 230 -24.22 0.86 25.86
C PRO A 230 -23.97 -0.30 24.87
N PHE A 231 -22.74 -0.82 24.80
CA PHE A 231 -22.31 -1.92 23.93
C PHE A 231 -21.21 -2.73 24.61
N SER A 232 -20.99 -3.94 24.12
CA SER A 232 -20.08 -4.92 24.72
C SER A 232 -18.90 -5.30 23.83
N SER A 233 -18.97 -5.07 22.52
CA SER A 233 -17.86 -5.33 21.58
C SER A 233 -17.92 -4.36 20.40
N ALA A 234 -16.84 -4.32 19.60
CA ALA A 234 -16.76 -3.44 18.44
C ALA A 234 -16.01 -4.05 17.25
N VAL A 235 -16.43 -3.70 16.02
CA VAL A 235 -15.75 -4.09 14.77
C VAL A 235 -15.43 -2.85 13.93
N LEU A 236 -14.16 -2.68 13.56
CA LEU A 236 -13.65 -1.57 12.76
C LEU A 236 -13.15 -2.10 11.42
N GLN A 237 -13.89 -1.80 10.35
CA GLN A 237 -13.55 -2.23 8.99
C GLN A 237 -12.86 -1.08 8.24
N SER A 238 -11.58 -1.27 7.92
CA SER A 238 -10.77 -0.38 7.07
C SER A 238 -10.64 1.07 7.57
N ASN A 239 -10.59 1.33 8.88
CA ASN A 239 -10.21 2.64 9.41
C ASN A 239 -9.92 2.60 10.92
N ALA A 240 -9.05 3.50 11.38
CA ALA A 240 -8.93 3.89 12.79
C ALA A 240 -8.33 5.30 12.90
N ILE A 241 -8.34 5.90 14.10
CA ILE A 241 -7.78 7.22 14.35
C ILE A 241 -6.25 7.12 14.48
N VAL A 242 -5.50 7.85 13.66
CA VAL A 242 -4.03 7.88 13.68
C VAL A 242 -3.46 8.97 14.59
N CYS A 243 -4.14 10.12 14.67
CA CYS A 243 -3.74 11.30 15.42
C CYS A 243 -4.96 11.96 16.07
N ALA A 244 -4.72 12.78 17.10
CA ALA A 244 -5.80 13.55 17.70
C ALA A 244 -6.46 14.46 16.65
N PRO A 245 -7.80 14.64 16.69
CA PRO A 245 -8.49 15.58 15.81
C PRO A 245 -8.04 17.02 16.05
N ARG A 246 -8.30 17.91 15.08
CA ARG A 246 -8.03 19.35 15.20
C ARG A 246 -8.86 19.97 16.33
N THR A 247 -8.29 20.94 17.02
CA THR A 247 -9.00 21.75 18.02
C THR A 247 -9.96 22.74 17.34
N PRO A 248 -10.99 23.25 18.04
CA PRO A 248 -11.86 24.30 17.51
C PRO A 248 -11.11 25.56 17.03
N ALA A 249 -9.99 25.91 17.67
CA ALA A 249 -9.13 27.02 17.25
C ALA A 249 -8.47 26.77 15.88
N GLU A 250 -7.98 25.54 15.64
CA GLU A 250 -7.42 25.13 14.35
C GLU A 250 -8.47 25.02 13.25
N LEU A 251 -9.75 24.83 13.61
CA LEU A 251 -10.88 24.76 12.68
C LEU A 251 -11.54 26.13 12.42
N ARG A 252 -11.21 27.17 13.20
CA ARG A 252 -11.71 28.54 12.96
C ARG A 252 -11.50 29.04 11.52
N PRO A 253 -10.35 28.80 10.85
CA PRO A 253 -10.18 29.18 9.44
C PRO A 253 -11.18 28.49 8.50
N GLN A 254 -11.57 27.23 8.77
CA GLN A 254 -12.59 26.53 7.99
C GLN A 254 -13.96 27.19 8.16
N PHE A 255 -14.33 27.58 9.38
CA PHE A 255 -15.54 28.36 9.64
C PHE A 255 -15.54 29.69 8.89
N GLN A 256 -14.41 30.43 8.93
CA GLN A 256 -14.26 31.70 8.23
C GLN A 256 -14.40 31.53 6.71
N ALA A 257 -13.76 30.50 6.14
CA ALA A 257 -13.86 30.18 4.72
C ALA A 257 -15.30 29.85 4.31
N LEU A 258 -16.02 29.07 5.12
CA LEU A 258 -17.44 28.77 4.91
C LEU A 258 -18.30 30.05 4.90
N CYS A 259 -18.15 30.92 5.89
CA CYS A 259 -18.85 32.20 5.96
C CYS A 259 -18.56 33.07 4.74
N ASN A 260 -17.28 33.23 4.37
CA ASN A 260 -16.86 34.03 3.22
C ASN A 260 -17.46 33.50 1.90
N ALA A 261 -17.44 32.19 1.69
CA ALA A 261 -18.03 31.54 0.51
C ALA A 261 -19.56 31.73 0.43
N LEU A 262 -20.22 31.93 1.58
CA LEU A 262 -21.65 32.19 1.70
C LEU A 262 -22.00 33.69 1.79
N HIS A 263 -21.00 34.57 1.63
CA HIS A 263 -21.15 36.03 1.76
C HIS A 263 -21.68 36.48 3.15
N ILE A 264 -21.26 35.77 4.21
CA ILE A 264 -21.49 36.12 5.60
C ILE A 264 -20.18 36.68 6.19
N ASP A 265 -20.24 37.80 6.92
CA ASP A 265 -19.08 38.29 7.67
C ASP A 265 -18.78 37.33 8.85
N PRO A 266 -17.64 36.60 8.84
CA PRO A 266 -17.33 35.64 9.88
C PRO A 266 -17.05 36.27 11.25
N PHE A 267 -16.82 37.59 11.31
CA PHE A 267 -16.57 38.32 12.55
C PHE A 267 -17.85 38.93 13.14
N SER A 268 -18.98 38.84 12.42
CA SER A 268 -20.25 39.33 12.94
C SER A 268 -20.75 38.46 14.10
N THR A 269 -21.31 39.10 15.13
CA THR A 269 -21.92 38.42 16.29
C THR A 269 -23.12 37.55 15.91
N ASP A 270 -23.73 37.77 14.74
CA ASP A 270 -24.86 37.00 14.25
C ASP A 270 -24.50 35.99 13.15
N ALA A 271 -23.21 35.81 12.81
CA ALA A 271 -22.75 34.93 11.73
C ALA A 271 -23.30 33.50 11.86
N LEU A 272 -23.27 32.92 13.07
CA LEU A 272 -23.83 31.60 13.36
C LEU A 272 -25.36 31.57 13.14
N SER A 273 -26.07 32.62 13.58
CA SER A 273 -27.53 32.72 13.37
C SER A 273 -27.89 32.89 11.90
N GLN A 274 -27.07 33.57 11.11
CA GLN A 274 -27.23 33.64 9.65
C GLN A 274 -27.04 32.25 9.02
N LEU A 275 -25.96 31.54 9.40
CA LEU A 275 -25.73 30.17 8.96
C LEU A 275 -26.88 29.23 9.34
N GLN A 276 -27.49 29.37 10.51
CA GLN A 276 -28.64 28.56 10.95
C GLN A 276 -29.90 28.77 10.12
N ARG A 277 -30.07 29.95 9.50
CA ARG A 277 -31.25 30.30 8.69
C ARG A 277 -31.08 30.03 7.20
N LEU A 278 -29.84 29.79 6.74
CA LEU A 278 -29.57 29.56 5.33
C LEU A 278 -30.19 28.23 4.84
N PRO A 279 -30.70 28.19 3.60
CA PRO A 279 -31.08 26.93 2.96
C PRO A 279 -29.89 25.96 2.89
N ALA A 280 -30.14 24.70 3.25
CA ALA A 280 -29.08 23.68 3.36
C ALA A 280 -28.37 23.41 2.02
N ASP A 281 -29.08 23.49 0.90
CA ASP A 281 -28.55 23.30 -0.45
C ASP A 281 -27.50 24.37 -0.83
N LYS A 282 -27.65 25.61 -0.36
CA LYS A 282 -26.62 26.65 -0.57
C LYS A 282 -25.33 26.34 0.17
N ILE A 283 -25.43 25.81 1.39
CA ILE A 283 -24.28 25.40 2.20
C ILE A 283 -23.59 24.20 1.56
N VAL A 284 -24.36 23.22 1.10
CA VAL A 284 -23.81 22.05 0.39
C VAL A 284 -23.12 22.47 -0.91
N ASN A 285 -23.71 23.38 -1.69
CA ASN A 285 -23.16 23.80 -2.98
C ASN A 285 -21.76 24.43 -2.85
N VAL A 286 -21.48 25.22 -1.82
CA VAL A 286 -20.14 25.80 -1.62
C VAL A 286 -19.09 24.75 -1.25
N ILE A 287 -19.51 23.62 -0.66
CA ILE A 287 -18.65 22.46 -0.37
C ILE A 287 -18.40 21.66 -1.67
N GLU A 288 -19.45 21.40 -2.43
CA GLU A 288 -19.37 20.62 -3.69
C GLU A 288 -18.48 21.28 -4.74
N THR A 289 -18.43 22.61 -4.73
CA THR A 289 -17.67 23.44 -5.68
C THR A 289 -16.28 23.83 -5.16
N ASP A 290 -15.88 23.34 -3.98
CA ASP A 290 -14.65 23.73 -3.27
C ASP A 290 -14.51 25.27 -3.13
N ALA A 291 -15.63 26.02 -3.07
CA ALA A 291 -15.63 27.49 -3.02
C ALA A 291 -15.03 28.05 -1.72
N LEU A 292 -14.97 27.23 -0.68
CA LEU A 292 -14.28 27.50 0.59
C LEU A 292 -12.77 27.18 0.54
N GLY A 293 -12.24 26.63 -0.55
CA GLY A 293 -10.86 26.15 -0.66
C GLY A 293 -10.76 24.62 -0.47
N ILE A 294 -9.84 23.99 -1.20
CA ILE A 294 -9.67 22.53 -1.24
C ILE A 294 -9.42 21.98 0.16
N GLU A 295 -8.51 22.59 0.91
CA GLU A 295 -8.12 22.16 2.26
C GLU A 295 -9.27 22.27 3.29
N PHE A 296 -10.31 23.04 2.99
CA PHE A 296 -11.44 23.31 3.89
C PHE A 296 -12.70 22.53 3.55
N GLY A 297 -12.75 21.82 2.41
CA GLY A 297 -13.97 21.15 1.91
C GLY A 297 -14.42 19.89 2.64
N THR A 298 -13.78 19.51 3.76
CA THR A 298 -14.12 18.28 4.50
C THR A 298 -14.26 18.57 5.99
N PHE A 299 -15.44 18.28 6.55
CA PHE A 299 -15.75 18.53 7.96
C PHE A 299 -15.59 17.25 8.78
N ARG A 300 -14.67 17.24 9.74
CA ARG A 300 -14.29 16.05 10.53
C ARG A 300 -14.52 16.29 12.02
N GLY A 301 -14.36 15.24 12.82
CA GLY A 301 -14.35 15.36 14.28
C GLY A 301 -13.37 16.42 14.77
N CYS A 302 -13.70 17.03 15.90
CA CYS A 302 -12.86 18.02 16.56
C CYS A 302 -12.50 17.59 17.98
N TRP A 303 -11.39 18.08 18.50
CA TRP A 303 -10.95 17.87 19.87
C TRP A 303 -11.29 19.10 20.71
N ASP A 304 -12.54 19.16 21.18
CA ASP A 304 -13.09 20.30 21.94
C ASP A 304 -12.96 20.15 23.47
N GLY A 305 -12.39 19.04 23.94
CA GLY A 305 -12.25 18.73 25.36
C GLY A 305 -13.50 18.14 26.01
N THR A 306 -14.66 18.17 25.36
CA THR A 306 -15.94 17.68 25.91
C THR A 306 -16.28 16.28 25.41
N TRP A 307 -16.09 16.03 24.11
CA TRP A 307 -16.31 14.72 23.50
C TRP A 307 -15.11 13.79 23.69
N LEU A 308 -13.89 14.34 23.59
CA LEU A 308 -12.65 13.64 23.90
C LEU A 308 -11.90 14.46 24.95
N PRO A 309 -11.47 13.88 26.07
CA PRO A 309 -10.79 14.63 27.13
C PRO A 309 -9.51 15.32 26.65
N GLU A 310 -9.19 16.47 27.27
CA GLU A 310 -7.97 17.24 26.93
C GLU A 310 -6.68 16.59 27.44
N LYS A 311 -6.75 15.83 28.55
CA LYS A 311 -5.57 15.28 29.22
C LYS A 311 -5.82 13.86 29.75
N PRO A 312 -5.00 12.87 29.37
CA PRO A 312 -3.99 12.95 28.31
C PRO A 312 -4.63 13.12 26.93
N ASN A 313 -3.81 13.48 25.93
CA ASN A 313 -4.24 13.47 24.53
C ASN A 313 -4.86 12.09 24.17
N PRO A 314 -5.93 11.99 23.37
CA PRO A 314 -6.60 10.71 23.07
C PRO A 314 -5.66 9.61 22.56
N MET A 315 -4.70 9.94 21.70
CA MET A 315 -3.74 8.95 21.20
C MET A 315 -2.67 8.61 22.23
N GLN A 316 -2.38 9.51 23.17
CA GLN A 316 -1.54 9.19 24.34
C GLN A 316 -2.30 8.29 25.33
N TRP A 317 -3.59 8.55 25.56
CA TRP A 317 -4.46 7.67 26.35
C TRP A 317 -4.48 6.25 25.80
N GLN A 318 -4.53 6.12 24.47
CA GLN A 318 -4.43 4.83 23.80
C GLN A 318 -3.08 4.14 24.02
N ARG A 319 -1.98 4.81 23.65
CA ARG A 319 -0.62 4.24 23.70
C ARG A 319 -0.15 3.87 25.11
N THR A 320 -0.68 4.54 26.13
CA THR A 320 -0.36 4.25 27.54
C THR A 320 -1.24 3.13 28.13
N GLY A 321 -2.11 2.53 27.31
CA GLY A 321 -3.06 1.50 27.71
C GLY A 321 -4.32 2.03 28.40
N GLY A 322 -4.39 3.32 28.74
CA GLY A 322 -5.55 3.92 29.42
C GLY A 322 -6.87 3.65 28.68
N PHE A 323 -6.86 3.76 27.35
CA PHE A 323 -8.00 3.42 26.48
C PHE A 323 -8.54 2.01 26.76
N ALA A 324 -7.64 1.02 26.73
CA ALA A 324 -8.01 -0.38 26.88
C ALA A 324 -8.48 -0.72 28.30
N HIS A 325 -7.83 -0.15 29.33
CA HIS A 325 -8.25 -0.29 30.72
C HIS A 325 -9.62 0.36 30.96
N GLY A 326 -9.83 1.57 30.39
CA GLY A 326 -11.10 2.28 30.44
C GLY A 326 -12.22 1.46 29.82
N LEU A 327 -12.03 0.98 28.58
CA LEU A 327 -12.99 0.12 27.89
C LEU A 327 -13.36 -1.12 28.72
N ARG A 328 -12.37 -1.83 29.27
CA ARG A 328 -12.60 -2.99 30.14
C ARG A 328 -13.42 -2.62 31.37
N ALA A 329 -13.10 -1.49 32.00
CA ALA A 329 -13.84 -0.99 33.17
C ALA A 329 -15.30 -0.62 32.84
N LYS A 330 -15.61 -0.31 31.57
CA LYS A 330 -16.96 0.00 31.09
C LYS A 330 -17.68 -1.18 30.44
N GLY A 331 -17.14 -2.40 30.57
CA GLY A 331 -17.79 -3.63 30.14
C GLY A 331 -17.58 -4.02 28.67
N VAL A 332 -16.66 -3.35 27.97
CA VAL A 332 -16.30 -3.73 26.58
C VAL A 332 -15.32 -4.91 26.62
N LYS A 333 -15.69 -5.97 25.93
CA LYS A 333 -15.06 -7.29 25.95
C LYS A 333 -13.97 -7.45 24.89
N SER A 334 -14.22 -6.99 23.66
CA SER A 334 -13.33 -7.21 22.53
C SER A 334 -13.43 -6.14 21.45
N ILE A 335 -12.38 -6.06 20.61
CA ILE A 335 -12.35 -5.26 19.40
C ILE A 335 -11.86 -6.13 18.23
N VAL A 336 -12.58 -6.11 17.12
CA VAL A 336 -12.13 -6.65 15.83
C VAL A 336 -11.70 -5.50 14.93
N ILE A 337 -10.54 -5.60 14.29
CA ILE A 337 -10.05 -4.56 13.38
C ILE A 337 -9.30 -5.17 12.19
N GLY A 338 -9.47 -4.61 11.00
CA GLY A 338 -8.75 -5.09 9.83
C GLY A 338 -8.84 -4.18 8.61
N ASP A 339 -8.12 -4.57 7.57
CA ASP A 339 -7.91 -3.84 6.32
C ASP A 339 -7.89 -4.76 5.09
N LEU A 340 -7.88 -4.16 3.90
CA LEU A 340 -7.75 -4.87 2.61
C LEU A 340 -6.35 -4.64 2.02
N THR A 341 -5.94 -5.42 1.02
CA THR A 341 -4.59 -5.32 0.43
C THR A 341 -4.40 -4.12 -0.48
N GLU A 342 -5.42 -3.68 -1.22
CA GLU A 342 -5.33 -2.55 -2.16
C GLU A 342 -6.20 -1.34 -1.75
N GLU A 343 -6.20 -1.02 -0.45
CA GLU A 343 -6.92 0.15 0.10
C GLU A 343 -6.65 1.44 -0.70
N TRP A 344 -5.41 1.63 -1.16
CA TRP A 344 -4.94 2.81 -1.89
C TRP A 344 -5.83 3.22 -3.07
N TYR A 345 -6.48 2.27 -3.77
CA TYR A 345 -7.13 2.57 -5.04
C TYR A 345 -8.31 3.52 -4.85
N LEU A 346 -9.23 3.22 -3.94
CA LEU A 346 -10.40 4.09 -3.70
C LEU A 346 -9.97 5.47 -3.18
N TYR A 347 -8.92 5.54 -2.37
CA TYR A 347 -8.37 6.80 -1.89
C TYR A 347 -7.70 7.60 -3.02
N SER A 348 -7.07 6.94 -4.00
CA SER A 348 -6.43 7.60 -5.15
C SER A 348 -7.42 8.35 -6.06
N ILE A 349 -8.70 7.97 -6.02
CA ILE A 349 -9.78 8.60 -6.79
C ILE A 349 -10.75 9.42 -5.93
N ALA A 350 -10.50 9.53 -4.62
CA ALA A 350 -11.37 10.26 -3.71
C ALA A 350 -11.42 11.75 -4.03
N HIS A 351 -10.30 12.32 -4.47
CA HIS A 351 -10.18 13.72 -4.88
C HIS A 351 -9.41 13.83 -6.20
N PRO A 352 -9.73 14.82 -7.05
CA PRO A 352 -8.90 15.12 -8.22
C PRO A 352 -7.49 15.56 -7.81
N VAL A 353 -6.47 14.91 -8.36
CA VAL A 353 -5.06 15.24 -8.13
C VAL A 353 -4.32 15.25 -9.46
N LYS A 354 -3.65 16.37 -9.78
CA LYS A 354 -2.86 16.53 -11.01
C LYS A 354 -1.41 16.92 -10.74
N THR A 355 -1.15 17.50 -9.57
CA THR A 355 0.16 17.99 -9.15
C THR A 355 0.50 17.54 -7.74
N MET A 356 1.78 17.62 -7.35
CA MET A 356 2.20 17.41 -5.96
C MET A 356 1.55 18.40 -4.99
N SER A 357 1.25 19.62 -5.44
CA SER A 357 0.53 20.59 -4.61
C SER A 357 -0.88 20.10 -4.29
N ASP A 358 -1.56 19.47 -5.25
CA ASP A 358 -2.90 18.91 -5.03
C ASP A 358 -2.87 17.77 -4.01
N VAL A 359 -1.81 16.95 -4.00
CA VAL A 359 -1.61 15.89 -3.00
C VAL A 359 -1.61 16.52 -1.60
N VAL A 360 -0.77 17.53 -1.38
CA VAL A 360 -0.63 18.21 -0.08
C VAL A 360 -1.95 18.85 0.33
N MET A 361 -2.58 19.63 -0.54
CA MET A 361 -3.85 20.31 -0.23
C MET A 361 -4.98 19.33 0.10
N ASN A 362 -5.07 18.20 -0.61
CA ASN A 362 -6.08 17.19 -0.32
C ASN A 362 -5.78 16.40 0.97
N LEU A 363 -4.51 16.18 1.33
CA LEU A 363 -4.16 15.61 2.64
C LEU A 363 -4.52 16.56 3.79
N GLU A 364 -4.38 17.87 3.57
CA GLU A 364 -4.77 18.91 4.53
C GLU A 364 -6.29 18.98 4.78
N ARG A 365 -7.12 18.32 3.97
CA ARG A 365 -8.55 18.09 4.31
C ARG A 365 -8.72 17.25 5.58
N TYR A 366 -7.76 16.36 5.86
CA TYR A 366 -7.88 15.32 6.89
C TYR A 366 -6.92 15.51 8.07
N PHE A 367 -5.73 16.07 7.82
CA PHE A 367 -4.65 16.16 8.81
C PHE A 367 -4.14 17.59 8.95
N SER A 368 -3.58 17.96 10.11
CA SER A 368 -2.94 19.28 10.27
C SER A 368 -1.75 19.47 9.32
N LYS A 369 -1.40 20.72 9.01
CA LYS A 369 -0.28 21.03 8.11
C LYS A 369 1.05 20.42 8.58
N ASP A 370 1.30 20.41 9.90
CA ASP A 370 2.48 19.77 10.49
C ASP A 370 2.48 18.26 10.27
N MET A 371 1.33 17.59 10.46
CA MET A 371 1.21 16.16 10.21
C MET A 371 1.40 15.83 8.72
N VAL A 372 0.82 16.62 7.81
CA VAL A 372 1.02 16.44 6.36
C VAL A 372 2.50 16.62 5.99
N ALA A 373 3.17 17.65 6.51
CA ALA A 373 4.59 17.87 6.26
C ALA A 373 5.43 16.66 6.69
N ARG A 374 5.20 16.13 7.90
CA ARG A 374 5.89 14.94 8.42
C ARG A 374 5.58 13.67 7.62
N LEU A 375 4.31 13.45 7.24
CA LEU A 375 3.92 12.30 6.43
C LEU A 375 4.69 12.32 5.11
N MET A 376 4.73 13.46 4.44
CA MET A 376 5.38 13.61 3.13
C MET A 376 6.91 13.44 3.17
N GLU A 377 7.56 13.45 4.33
CA GLU A 377 8.99 13.11 4.46
C GLU A 377 9.29 11.65 4.12
N TYR A 378 8.31 10.76 4.26
CA TYR A 378 8.47 9.31 4.04
C TYR A 378 8.15 8.85 2.61
N TYR A 379 7.65 9.74 1.76
CA TYR A 379 7.23 9.40 0.40
C TYR A 379 8.09 10.06 -0.68
N GLU A 380 8.08 9.48 -1.87
CA GLU A 380 8.87 9.95 -3.01
C GLU A 380 8.44 11.37 -3.43
N LYS A 381 9.41 12.27 -3.58
CA LYS A 381 9.16 13.67 -3.95
C LYS A 381 8.81 13.87 -5.44
N SER A 382 9.11 12.86 -6.27
CA SER A 382 8.92 12.87 -7.73
C SER A 382 8.31 11.55 -8.22
N PRO A 383 7.06 11.22 -7.84
CA PRO A 383 6.45 9.94 -8.17
C PRO A 383 6.13 9.84 -9.67
N ALA A 384 6.13 8.61 -10.20
CA ALA A 384 5.65 8.35 -11.57
C ALA A 384 4.15 8.65 -11.75
N SER A 385 3.36 8.57 -10.68
CA SER A 385 1.94 8.95 -10.64
C SER A 385 1.61 9.65 -9.31
N VAL A 386 1.28 10.94 -9.39
CA VAL A 386 0.83 11.72 -8.22
C VAL A 386 -0.50 11.22 -7.66
N GLN A 387 -1.34 10.63 -8.51
CA GLN A 387 -2.61 10.05 -8.10
C GLN A 387 -2.40 8.78 -7.27
N LYS A 388 -1.50 7.90 -7.72
CA LYS A 388 -1.12 6.70 -6.97
C LYS A 388 -0.50 7.08 -5.64
N LEU A 389 0.43 8.04 -5.64
CA LEU A 389 1.03 8.57 -4.42
C LEU A 389 -0.04 9.08 -3.44
N PHE A 390 -1.02 9.87 -3.91
CA PHE A 390 -2.10 10.34 -3.06
C PHE A 390 -2.89 9.19 -2.44
N GLY A 391 -3.20 8.17 -3.25
CA GLY A 391 -3.84 6.94 -2.79
C GLY A 391 -3.06 6.26 -1.68
N ASP A 392 -1.76 6.04 -1.89
CA ASP A 392 -0.86 5.37 -0.93
C ASP A 392 -0.75 6.14 0.38
N VAL A 393 -0.44 7.44 0.33
CA VAL A 393 -0.31 8.26 1.54
C VAL A 393 -1.61 8.28 2.32
N LEU A 394 -2.74 8.42 1.64
CA LEU A 394 -4.04 8.54 2.30
C LEU A 394 -4.52 7.18 2.85
N SER A 395 -4.33 6.06 2.15
CA SER A 395 -4.67 4.72 2.66
C SER A 395 -3.77 4.31 3.82
N ASP A 396 -2.47 4.60 3.74
CA ASP A 396 -1.54 4.35 4.84
C ASP A 396 -1.98 5.10 6.09
N SER A 397 -2.32 6.39 5.93
CA SER A 397 -2.66 7.28 7.04
C SER A 397 -4.07 7.07 7.61
N GLN A 398 -5.04 6.64 6.80
CA GLN A 398 -6.44 6.43 7.22
C GLN A 398 -6.73 4.98 7.61
N VAL A 399 -5.95 4.01 7.10
CA VAL A 399 -6.27 2.59 7.21
C VAL A 399 -5.09 1.80 7.76
N HIS A 400 -4.06 1.56 6.96
CA HIS A 400 -3.04 0.57 7.29
C HIS A 400 -2.29 0.89 8.60
N LEU A 401 -1.81 2.12 8.75
CA LEU A 401 -1.07 2.55 9.93
C LEU A 401 -1.95 2.58 11.20
N PRO A 402 -3.13 3.23 11.22
CA PRO A 402 -3.93 3.28 12.45
C PRO A 402 -4.49 1.91 12.87
N VAL A 403 -4.78 1.00 11.92
CA VAL A 403 -5.15 -0.40 12.22
C VAL A 403 -4.02 -1.11 12.98
N ARG A 404 -2.77 -0.97 12.50
CA ARG A 404 -1.57 -1.52 13.13
C ARG A 404 -1.29 -0.93 14.50
N ILE A 405 -1.41 0.40 14.64
CA ILE A 405 -1.21 1.10 15.91
C ILE A 405 -2.23 0.65 16.94
N LEU A 406 -3.51 0.55 16.58
CA LEU A 406 -4.55 0.11 17.51
C LEU A 406 -4.32 -1.34 17.95
N ALA A 407 -4.03 -2.25 17.02
CA ALA A 407 -3.74 -3.66 17.34
C ALA A 407 -2.54 -3.80 18.29
N ARG A 408 -1.45 -3.07 18.03
CA ARG A 408 -0.29 -3.02 18.94
C ARG A 408 -0.67 -2.50 20.33
N ASP A 409 -1.37 -1.37 20.40
CA ASP A 409 -1.69 -0.73 21.68
C ASP A 409 -2.65 -1.60 22.53
N LEU A 410 -3.61 -2.30 21.88
CA LEU A 410 -4.48 -3.27 22.54
C LEU A 410 -3.72 -4.50 23.03
N HIS A 411 -2.81 -5.03 22.20
CA HIS A 411 -1.92 -6.13 22.56
C HIS A 411 -1.08 -5.79 23.79
N ASP A 412 -0.40 -4.65 23.78
CA ASP A 412 0.51 -4.22 24.84
C ASP A 412 -0.23 -3.94 26.16
N ALA A 413 -1.51 -3.53 26.08
CA ALA A 413 -2.38 -3.38 27.24
C ALA A 413 -3.06 -4.69 27.68
N GLY A 414 -2.84 -5.81 26.96
CA GLY A 414 -3.44 -7.11 27.27
C GLY A 414 -4.96 -7.15 27.08
N PHE A 415 -5.50 -6.36 26.14
CA PHE A 415 -6.94 -6.29 25.84
C PHE A 415 -7.34 -7.25 24.72
N PRO A 416 -8.47 -7.98 24.82
CA PRO A 416 -8.89 -8.92 23.78
C PRO A 416 -9.12 -8.21 22.44
N PHE A 417 -8.43 -8.64 21.40
CA PHE A 417 -8.65 -8.14 20.06
C PHE A 417 -8.41 -9.24 19.02
N LEU A 418 -9.02 -9.06 17.84
CA LEU A 418 -8.77 -9.85 16.65
C LEU A 418 -8.35 -8.91 15.52
N ARG A 419 -7.25 -9.24 14.86
CA ARG A 419 -6.80 -8.56 13.65
C ARG A 419 -7.01 -9.42 12.41
N TYR A 420 -7.56 -8.83 11.36
CA TYR A 420 -7.81 -9.51 10.09
C TYR A 420 -7.30 -8.72 8.88
N GLU A 421 -7.10 -9.40 7.75
CA GLU A 421 -6.84 -8.78 6.44
C GLU A 421 -7.63 -9.53 5.36
N ILE A 422 -8.24 -8.80 4.44
CA ILE A 422 -8.97 -9.40 3.31
C ILE A 422 -8.14 -9.22 2.03
N ARG A 423 -7.69 -10.34 1.47
CA ARG A 423 -6.89 -10.42 0.23
C ARG A 423 -7.72 -10.89 -0.97
N TRP A 424 -8.97 -11.29 -0.74
CA TRP A 424 -9.92 -11.69 -1.78
C TRP A 424 -11.31 -11.11 -1.48
N THR A 425 -11.93 -10.53 -2.50
CA THR A 425 -13.35 -10.14 -2.51
C THR A 425 -14.04 -10.66 -3.77
N PRO A 426 -15.37 -10.73 -3.85
CA PRO A 426 -16.07 -11.19 -5.06
C PRO A 426 -15.61 -10.43 -6.30
N GLU A 427 -15.17 -11.14 -7.34
CA GLU A 427 -14.47 -10.57 -8.50
C GLU A 427 -15.31 -9.50 -9.23
N GLN A 428 -16.62 -9.67 -9.25
CA GLN A 428 -17.59 -8.73 -9.84
C GLN A 428 -17.73 -7.39 -9.10
N LEU A 429 -17.24 -7.30 -7.86
CA LEU A 429 -17.32 -6.10 -7.02
C LEU A 429 -16.00 -5.32 -7.00
N ARG A 430 -14.97 -5.80 -7.70
CA ARG A 430 -13.63 -5.22 -7.71
C ARG A 430 -13.50 -4.13 -8.79
N PRO A 431 -13.35 -2.86 -8.42
CA PRO A 431 -13.01 -1.81 -9.38
C PRO A 431 -11.62 -2.08 -9.96
N GLU A 432 -11.51 -2.15 -11.29
CA GLU A 432 -10.24 -2.47 -11.99
C GLU A 432 -9.57 -3.77 -11.51
N GLY A 433 -10.32 -4.68 -10.87
CA GLY A 433 -9.81 -5.93 -10.32
C GLY A 433 -9.17 -5.86 -8.92
N TYR A 434 -9.11 -4.67 -8.28
CA TYR A 434 -8.49 -4.49 -6.97
C TYR A 434 -9.37 -4.93 -5.79
N VAL A 435 -8.76 -5.52 -4.78
CA VAL A 435 -9.34 -5.74 -3.44
C VAL A 435 -9.15 -4.45 -2.64
N THR A 436 -9.98 -3.47 -2.97
CA THR A 436 -9.91 -2.10 -2.46
C THR A 436 -10.99 -1.79 -1.43
N HIS A 437 -10.79 -0.71 -0.69
CA HIS A 437 -11.68 -0.16 0.33
C HIS A 437 -13.18 -0.39 0.06
N GLY A 438 -13.85 -1.13 0.95
CA GLY A 438 -15.28 -1.40 0.91
C GLY A 438 -15.73 -2.51 -0.04
N SER A 439 -14.83 -3.10 -0.85
CA SER A 439 -15.18 -4.23 -1.73
C SER A 439 -15.52 -5.52 -0.95
N ASP A 440 -15.16 -5.59 0.33
CA ASP A 440 -15.48 -6.66 1.27
C ASP A 440 -16.87 -6.53 1.90
N ARG A 441 -17.58 -5.42 1.68
CA ARG A 441 -18.86 -5.16 2.34
C ARG A 441 -19.90 -6.25 2.06
N ALA A 442 -19.91 -6.82 0.86
CA ALA A 442 -20.83 -7.91 0.52
C ALA A 442 -20.62 -9.17 1.38
N LEU A 443 -19.39 -9.41 1.85
CA LEU A 443 -19.08 -10.51 2.76
C LEU A 443 -19.63 -10.21 4.16
N TRP A 444 -19.34 -9.01 4.70
CA TRP A 444 -19.79 -8.59 6.02
C TRP A 444 -21.31 -8.45 6.16
N ALA A 445 -21.97 -7.92 5.13
CA ALA A 445 -23.43 -7.77 5.11
C ALA A 445 -24.16 -9.04 4.63
N PHE A 446 -23.41 -10.11 4.32
CA PHE A 446 -23.91 -11.34 3.70
C PHE A 446 -24.87 -11.05 2.55
N ARG A 447 -24.45 -10.18 1.62
CA ARG A 447 -25.31 -9.59 0.59
C ARG A 447 -25.54 -10.58 -0.54
N VAL A 448 -26.40 -11.58 -0.29
CA VAL A 448 -26.67 -12.70 -1.22
C VAL A 448 -26.92 -12.26 -2.67
N PRO A 449 -27.65 -11.17 -2.98
CA PRO A 449 -27.85 -10.73 -4.36
C PRO A 449 -26.57 -10.36 -5.12
N ASP A 450 -25.49 -10.02 -4.40
CA ASP A 450 -24.20 -9.62 -4.92
C ASP A 450 -23.19 -10.79 -4.96
N LEU A 451 -23.58 -11.98 -4.51
CA LEU A 451 -22.72 -13.16 -4.38
C LEU A 451 -23.20 -14.30 -5.27
N THR A 452 -22.26 -15.07 -5.85
CA THR A 452 -22.57 -16.39 -6.43
C THR A 452 -22.72 -17.43 -5.33
N GLU A 453 -23.30 -18.60 -5.63
CA GLU A 453 -23.45 -19.69 -4.63
C GLU A 453 -22.13 -20.06 -3.95
N ALA A 454 -21.05 -20.19 -4.71
CA ALA A 454 -19.72 -20.47 -4.15
C ALA A 454 -19.21 -19.34 -3.25
N GLN A 455 -19.47 -18.08 -3.61
CA GLN A 455 -19.07 -16.92 -2.82
C GLN A 455 -19.93 -16.76 -1.55
N VAL A 456 -21.18 -17.22 -1.55
CA VAL A 456 -22.03 -17.29 -0.35
C VAL A 456 -21.41 -18.21 0.69
N GLU A 457 -20.91 -19.39 0.29
CA GLU A 457 -20.25 -20.31 1.22
C GLU A 457 -18.94 -19.72 1.80
N ILE A 458 -18.20 -18.96 0.99
CA ILE A 458 -17.00 -18.24 1.45
C ILE A 458 -17.38 -17.15 2.47
N ALA A 459 -18.40 -16.35 2.17
CA ALA A 459 -18.89 -15.32 3.09
C ALA A 459 -19.38 -15.93 4.42
N ARG A 460 -20.10 -17.06 4.36
CA ARG A 460 -20.54 -17.80 5.55
C ARG A 460 -19.35 -18.29 6.37
N SER A 461 -18.37 -18.90 5.70
CA SER A 461 -17.16 -19.43 6.35
C SER A 461 -16.34 -18.31 7.00
N TRP A 462 -16.22 -17.16 6.34
CA TRP A 462 -15.55 -15.97 6.87
C TRP A 462 -16.23 -15.47 8.16
N LEU A 463 -17.54 -15.24 8.11
CA LEU A 463 -18.29 -14.76 9.26
C LEU A 463 -18.27 -15.76 10.42
N ALA A 464 -18.34 -17.06 10.13
CA ALA A 464 -18.24 -18.11 11.13
C ALA A 464 -16.85 -18.10 11.80
N ARG A 465 -15.79 -18.03 11.01
CA ARG A 465 -14.42 -18.02 11.53
C ARG A 465 -14.12 -16.78 12.36
N ILE A 466 -14.58 -15.60 11.94
CA ILE A 466 -14.46 -14.38 12.75
C ILE A 466 -15.14 -14.57 14.11
N SER A 467 -16.33 -15.17 14.15
CA SER A 467 -17.07 -15.37 15.40
C SER A 467 -16.35 -16.33 16.35
N GLU A 468 -15.84 -17.44 15.82
CA GLU A 468 -15.04 -18.43 16.57
C GLU A 468 -13.83 -17.77 17.24
N GLU A 469 -13.08 -16.97 16.49
CA GLU A 469 -11.86 -16.31 16.99
C GLU A 469 -12.19 -15.19 18.00
N VAL A 470 -13.30 -14.46 17.80
CA VAL A 470 -13.80 -13.47 18.77
C VAL A 470 -14.19 -14.14 20.08
N GLU A 471 -14.98 -15.22 20.03
CA GLU A 471 -15.36 -15.99 21.22
C GLU A 471 -14.14 -16.52 21.97
N ALA A 472 -13.10 -16.95 21.25
CA ALA A 472 -11.86 -17.44 21.83
C ALA A 472 -11.11 -16.33 22.61
N VAL A 473 -10.93 -15.13 22.02
CA VAL A 473 -10.23 -14.03 22.69
C VAL A 473 -11.05 -13.46 23.86
N GLU A 474 -12.39 -13.39 23.73
CA GLU A 474 -13.27 -12.97 24.81
C GLU A 474 -13.23 -13.94 25.99
N SER A 475 -13.30 -15.25 25.71
CA SER A 475 -13.20 -16.30 26.74
C SER A 475 -11.86 -16.27 27.46
N ALA A 476 -10.77 -15.95 26.75
CA ALA A 476 -9.45 -15.83 27.33
C ALA A 476 -9.25 -14.54 28.14
N GLY A 477 -10.03 -13.48 27.86
CA GLY A 477 -9.91 -12.16 28.49
C GLY A 477 -8.59 -11.44 28.18
N LYS A 478 -7.85 -11.89 27.16
CA LYS A 478 -6.56 -11.34 26.72
C LYS A 478 -6.29 -11.69 25.24
N PRO A 479 -5.33 -11.02 24.57
CA PRO A 479 -4.86 -11.43 23.26
C PRO A 479 -4.37 -12.89 23.24
N LEU A 480 -4.72 -13.62 22.18
CA LEU A 480 -4.22 -14.99 21.93
C LEU A 480 -3.06 -15.02 20.94
N ARG A 481 -2.80 -13.90 20.27
CA ARG A 481 -1.86 -13.76 19.16
C ARG A 481 -1.11 -12.44 19.26
N GLY A 482 0.05 -12.36 18.61
CA GLY A 482 0.85 -11.15 18.53
C GLY A 482 0.23 -10.08 17.63
N PRO A 483 0.73 -8.83 17.69
CA PRO A 483 0.16 -7.72 16.92
C PRO A 483 0.41 -7.80 15.40
N GLN A 484 1.30 -8.71 14.97
CA GLN A 484 1.62 -9.00 13.57
C GLN A 484 0.87 -10.23 13.04
N ASP A 485 0.20 -10.99 13.90
CA ASP A 485 -0.60 -12.13 13.47
C ASP A 485 -1.93 -11.62 12.92
N ILE A 486 -2.28 -12.08 11.73
CA ILE A 486 -3.47 -11.67 10.99
C ILE A 486 -4.26 -12.90 10.57
N LEU A 487 -5.56 -12.90 10.86
CA LEU A 487 -6.49 -13.83 10.22
C LEU A 487 -6.79 -13.33 8.80
N ALA A 488 -6.25 -14.00 7.80
CA ALA A 488 -6.37 -13.58 6.41
C ALA A 488 -7.45 -14.37 5.67
N LEU A 489 -8.32 -13.68 4.92
CA LEU A 489 -9.05 -14.28 3.80
C LEU A 489 -8.16 -14.20 2.56
N GLY A 490 -7.49 -15.30 2.23
CA GLY A 490 -6.47 -15.40 1.18
C GLY A 490 -7.01 -15.26 -0.24
N GLU A 491 -6.11 -15.01 -1.19
CA GLU A 491 -6.42 -14.96 -2.64
C GLU A 491 -7.02 -16.29 -3.16
N ASP A 492 -6.60 -17.40 -2.55
CA ASP A 492 -7.09 -18.77 -2.76
C ASP A 492 -8.43 -19.06 -2.04
N ARG A 493 -8.96 -18.07 -1.32
CA ARG A 493 -10.20 -18.11 -0.52
C ARG A 493 -10.08 -18.98 0.75
N ALA A 494 -8.87 -19.39 1.12
CA ALA A 494 -8.61 -20.01 2.42
C ALA A 494 -8.67 -18.95 3.53
N ILE A 495 -9.07 -19.37 4.73
CA ILE A 495 -9.09 -18.50 5.91
C ILE A 495 -8.06 -19.03 6.89
N GLU A 496 -6.91 -18.37 6.94
CA GLU A 496 -5.74 -18.87 7.66
C GLU A 496 -5.03 -17.76 8.42
N TRP A 497 -4.32 -18.14 9.47
CA TRP A 497 -3.43 -17.23 10.16
C TRP A 497 -2.17 -17.01 9.32
N SER A 498 -1.83 -15.74 9.10
CA SER A 498 -0.61 -15.32 8.42
C SER A 498 0.03 -14.15 9.15
N GLU A 499 1.28 -13.86 8.83
CA GLU A 499 1.97 -12.68 9.33
C GLU A 499 1.59 -11.46 8.47
N ASP A 500 1.56 -10.27 9.07
CA ASP A 500 1.34 -8.99 8.40
C ASP A 500 2.37 -8.73 7.30
N SER A 501 1.99 -9.00 6.04
CA SER A 501 2.91 -8.94 4.89
C SER A 501 3.32 -7.53 4.45
N HIS A 502 2.85 -6.48 5.14
CA HIS A 502 3.31 -5.10 4.89
C HIS A 502 4.73 -4.83 5.46
N CYS A 503 5.34 -5.79 6.15
CA CYS A 503 6.75 -5.73 6.55
C CYS A 503 7.59 -6.66 5.66
N THR A 504 8.60 -6.11 4.98
CA THR A 504 9.57 -6.94 4.25
C THR A 504 10.45 -7.70 5.25
N ARG A 505 10.38 -9.03 5.22
CA ARG A 505 11.22 -9.88 6.06
C ARG A 505 12.58 -10.07 5.42
N VAL A 506 13.65 -9.93 6.21
CA VAL A 506 15.01 -10.24 5.79
C VAL A 506 15.44 -11.55 6.47
N LEU A 507 15.58 -12.62 5.70
CA LEU A 507 16.00 -13.93 6.20
C LEU A 507 17.46 -14.17 5.87
N LYS A 508 18.27 -14.41 6.89
CA LYS A 508 19.68 -14.75 6.69
C LYS A 508 19.81 -16.17 6.16
N CYS A 509 20.64 -16.32 5.13
CA CYS A 509 21.04 -17.58 4.56
C CYS A 509 22.57 -17.68 4.63
N ASP A 510 23.10 -18.77 5.17
CA ASP A 510 24.53 -19.05 5.12
C ASP A 510 24.88 -19.75 3.79
N PRO A 511 25.56 -19.09 2.84
CA PRO A 511 25.91 -19.72 1.57
C PRO A 511 26.82 -20.94 1.75
N GLY A 512 27.65 -20.98 2.80
CA GLY A 512 28.54 -22.10 3.11
C GLY A 512 27.80 -23.36 3.59
N SER A 513 26.54 -23.22 3.99
CA SER A 513 25.71 -24.34 4.43
C SER A 513 25.04 -25.11 3.28
N ILE A 514 25.14 -24.61 2.04
CA ILE A 514 24.51 -25.15 0.83
C ILE A 514 25.57 -25.87 0.00
N SER A 515 25.30 -27.12 -0.39
CA SER A 515 26.18 -27.84 -1.31
C SER A 515 25.41 -28.46 -2.48
N PHE A 516 26.05 -28.49 -3.66
CA PHE A 516 25.53 -29.16 -4.85
C PHE A 516 26.40 -30.38 -5.14
N PRO A 517 25.94 -31.61 -4.86
CA PRO A 517 26.65 -32.83 -5.22
C PRO A 517 26.92 -32.86 -6.74
N ALA A 518 28.09 -33.34 -7.16
CA ALA A 518 28.54 -33.30 -8.56
C ALA A 518 27.60 -33.98 -9.58
N SER A 519 26.63 -34.78 -9.11
CA SER A 519 25.64 -35.49 -9.91
C SER A 519 24.18 -35.12 -9.60
N ALA A 520 23.90 -34.20 -8.67
CA ALA A 520 22.55 -33.88 -8.23
C ALA A 520 22.08 -32.52 -8.78
N ALA A 521 20.87 -32.49 -9.35
CA ALA A 521 20.19 -31.24 -9.72
C ALA A 521 19.66 -30.46 -8.50
N SER A 522 19.54 -31.14 -7.35
CA SER A 522 19.02 -30.59 -6.10
C SER A 522 20.14 -30.30 -5.11
N PRO A 523 20.04 -29.19 -4.34
CA PRO A 523 20.99 -28.86 -3.27
C PRO A 523 20.80 -29.76 -2.05
N SER A 524 21.84 -29.85 -1.22
CA SER A 524 21.76 -30.34 0.17
C SER A 524 22.13 -29.23 1.15
N PHE A 525 21.56 -29.30 2.35
CA PHE A 525 21.67 -28.27 3.38
C PHE A 525 22.26 -28.84 4.67
N SER A 526 23.20 -28.11 5.27
CA SER A 526 23.74 -28.42 6.59
C SER A 526 23.19 -27.53 7.71
N SER A 527 22.53 -26.42 7.36
CA SER A 527 21.78 -25.54 8.28
C SER A 527 20.29 -25.68 8.02
N SER A 528 19.54 -25.99 9.08
CA SER A 528 18.07 -26.00 9.08
C SER A 528 17.50 -24.62 8.80
N GLU A 529 18.14 -23.56 9.30
CA GLU A 529 17.68 -22.17 9.16
C GLU A 529 17.74 -21.72 7.70
N THR A 530 18.87 -21.97 7.02
CA THR A 530 19.02 -21.66 5.58
C THR A 530 18.02 -22.47 4.74
N GLN A 531 17.82 -23.75 5.08
CA GLN A 531 16.84 -24.58 4.39
C GLN A 531 15.43 -24.01 4.53
N SER A 532 14.98 -23.71 5.76
CA SER A 532 13.65 -23.14 6.00
C SER A 532 13.46 -21.77 5.34
N ALA A 533 14.50 -20.93 5.29
CA ALA A 533 14.43 -19.65 4.58
C ALA A 533 14.22 -19.83 3.07
N LEU A 534 14.91 -20.79 2.45
CA LEU A 534 14.75 -21.13 1.04
C LEU A 534 13.39 -21.76 0.74
N GLU A 535 12.89 -22.63 1.61
CA GLU A 535 11.56 -23.24 1.48
C GLU A 535 10.45 -22.18 1.58
N LEU A 536 10.58 -21.24 2.52
CA LEU A 536 9.63 -20.12 2.62
C LEU A 536 9.69 -19.21 1.39
N ALA A 537 10.88 -18.87 0.91
CA ALA A 537 11.04 -18.09 -0.32
C ALA A 537 10.46 -18.81 -1.54
N ALA A 538 10.65 -20.12 -1.65
CA ALA A 538 10.03 -20.92 -2.70
C ALA A 538 8.50 -20.95 -2.57
N HIS A 539 7.96 -21.02 -1.35
CA HIS A 539 6.52 -20.92 -1.11
C HIS A 539 5.96 -19.56 -1.56
N GLU A 540 6.64 -18.45 -1.22
CA GLU A 540 6.25 -17.11 -1.69
C GLU A 540 6.23 -17.02 -3.22
N LEU A 541 7.25 -17.59 -3.89
CA LEU A 541 7.34 -17.59 -5.36
C LEU A 541 6.27 -18.47 -6.02
N VAL A 542 6.06 -19.68 -5.51
CA VAL A 542 5.28 -20.73 -6.20
C VAL A 542 3.80 -20.71 -5.80
N GLN A 543 3.49 -20.55 -4.52
CA GLN A 543 2.11 -20.59 -4.02
C GLN A 543 1.48 -19.19 -4.03
N ASN A 544 2.20 -18.18 -3.52
CA ASN A 544 1.68 -16.82 -3.41
C ASN A 544 1.93 -15.97 -4.65
N LEU A 545 2.72 -16.48 -5.61
CA LEU A 545 3.18 -15.76 -6.79
C LEU A 545 3.77 -14.38 -6.44
N ARG A 546 4.46 -14.24 -5.31
CA ARG A 546 5.04 -12.98 -4.81
C ARG A 546 6.53 -12.91 -5.15
N PRO A 547 7.04 -11.76 -5.64
CA PRO A 547 8.46 -11.63 -5.93
C PRO A 547 9.31 -11.71 -4.66
N VAL A 548 10.44 -12.40 -4.74
CA VAL A 548 11.42 -12.54 -3.65
C VAL A 548 12.75 -11.95 -4.09
N ALA A 549 13.36 -11.12 -3.25
CA ALA A 549 14.72 -10.66 -3.50
C ALA A 549 15.75 -11.66 -2.97
N PHE A 550 16.80 -11.94 -3.75
CA PHE A 550 17.84 -12.90 -3.37
C PHE A 550 19.22 -12.49 -3.92
N PRO A 551 20.32 -12.90 -3.26
CA PRO A 551 21.67 -12.55 -3.68
C PRO A 551 22.08 -13.37 -4.90
N THR A 552 22.75 -12.72 -5.86
CA THR A 552 23.60 -13.40 -6.84
C THR A 552 25.06 -12.96 -6.63
N GLU A 553 26.00 -13.58 -7.32
CA GLU A 553 27.41 -13.16 -7.31
C GLU A 553 27.60 -11.78 -7.97
N THR A 554 26.61 -11.31 -8.74
CA THR A 554 26.64 -10.03 -9.46
C THR A 554 26.00 -8.88 -8.67
N VAL A 555 24.66 -8.91 -8.58
CA VAL A 555 23.81 -7.98 -7.84
C VAL A 555 22.64 -8.78 -7.25
N TYR A 556 21.94 -8.26 -6.25
CA TYR A 556 20.69 -8.88 -5.77
C TYR A 556 19.64 -8.85 -6.88
N GLY A 557 18.98 -9.99 -7.11
CA GLY A 557 17.90 -10.16 -8.07
C GLY A 557 16.53 -10.15 -7.40
N LEU A 558 15.50 -9.68 -8.11
CA LEU A 558 14.10 -9.76 -7.72
C LEU A 558 13.41 -10.87 -8.52
N GLY A 559 13.31 -12.06 -7.97
CA GLY A 559 12.80 -13.24 -8.65
C GLY A 559 11.28 -13.30 -8.68
N ALA A 560 10.72 -13.73 -9.80
CA ALA A 560 9.39 -14.30 -9.91
C ALA A 560 9.41 -15.48 -10.90
N LEU A 561 8.36 -16.29 -10.93
CA LEU A 561 8.27 -17.45 -11.83
C LEU A 561 8.37 -17.01 -13.30
N ALA A 562 9.38 -17.49 -14.02
CA ALA A 562 9.60 -17.10 -15.42
C ALA A 562 8.51 -17.63 -16.37
N LEU A 563 7.83 -18.71 -15.99
CA LEU A 563 6.83 -19.38 -16.82
C LEU A 563 5.39 -18.91 -16.52
N ASP A 564 5.23 -17.99 -15.56
CA ASP A 564 3.93 -17.46 -15.16
C ASP A 564 3.85 -15.95 -15.43
N ALA A 565 2.91 -15.55 -16.29
CA ALA A 565 2.74 -14.16 -16.68
C ALA A 565 2.25 -13.28 -15.52
N SER A 566 1.40 -13.80 -14.64
CA SER A 566 0.88 -13.09 -13.47
C SER A 566 1.99 -12.84 -12.45
N ALA A 567 2.80 -13.85 -12.15
CA ALA A 567 3.96 -13.72 -11.26
C ALA A 567 4.98 -12.72 -11.83
N THR A 568 5.29 -12.84 -13.13
CA THR A 568 6.23 -11.92 -13.80
C THR A 568 5.69 -10.48 -13.84
N SER A 569 4.38 -10.28 -14.01
CA SER A 569 3.76 -8.95 -13.99
C SER A 569 4.05 -8.18 -12.69
N LYS A 570 4.13 -8.90 -11.55
CA LYS A 570 4.44 -8.33 -10.24
C LYS A 570 5.86 -7.77 -10.16
N ILE A 571 6.83 -8.26 -10.94
CA ILE A 571 8.17 -7.64 -11.04
C ILE A 571 8.05 -6.21 -11.59
N PHE A 572 7.22 -6.02 -12.63
CA PHE A 572 7.07 -4.71 -13.27
C PHE A 572 6.34 -3.73 -12.36
N SER A 573 5.25 -4.14 -11.72
CA SER A 573 4.51 -3.30 -10.78
C SER A 573 5.34 -2.94 -9.55
N THR A 574 6.05 -3.91 -8.95
CA THR A 574 6.92 -3.69 -7.78
C THR A 574 8.03 -2.67 -8.08
N LYS A 575 8.66 -2.78 -9.26
CA LYS A 575 9.78 -1.91 -9.65
C LYS A 575 9.37 -0.58 -10.28
N GLY A 576 8.10 -0.41 -10.65
CA GLY A 576 7.66 0.68 -11.54
C GLY A 576 8.35 0.62 -12.91
N ARG A 577 8.60 -0.58 -13.43
CA ARG A 577 9.36 -0.80 -14.66
C ARG A 577 8.41 -0.95 -15.87
N PRO A 578 8.73 -0.35 -17.03
CA PRO A 578 7.99 -0.60 -18.28
C PRO A 578 8.06 -2.07 -18.73
N ALA A 579 6.95 -2.60 -19.27
CA ALA A 579 6.85 -3.97 -19.77
C ALA A 579 7.56 -4.21 -21.12
N ASP A 580 8.05 -3.16 -21.78
CA ASP A 580 8.77 -3.22 -23.06
C ASP A 580 10.26 -3.59 -22.90
N ASN A 581 10.68 -3.94 -21.68
CA ASN A 581 12.08 -4.22 -21.36
C ASN A 581 12.24 -5.69 -20.92
N PRO A 582 12.97 -6.53 -21.69
CA PRO A 582 13.06 -7.96 -21.43
C PRO A 582 13.73 -8.28 -20.08
N LEU A 583 13.53 -9.49 -19.58
CA LEU A 583 14.03 -10.03 -18.32
C LEU A 583 15.06 -11.14 -18.56
N ILE A 584 15.96 -11.34 -17.60
CA ILE A 584 16.91 -12.45 -17.63
C ILE A 584 16.33 -13.61 -16.82
N VAL A 585 16.22 -14.77 -17.45
CA VAL A 585 15.76 -16.01 -16.83
C VAL A 585 16.95 -16.73 -16.19
N HIS A 586 16.77 -17.17 -14.95
CA HIS A 586 17.78 -17.87 -14.19
C HIS A 586 17.39 -19.35 -14.02
N VAL A 587 18.37 -20.24 -14.24
CA VAL A 587 18.23 -21.69 -14.11
C VAL A 587 19.18 -22.23 -13.05
N SER A 588 18.82 -23.34 -12.40
CA SER A 588 19.68 -23.99 -11.39
C SER A 588 20.62 -25.04 -11.97
N SER A 589 20.30 -25.58 -13.16
CA SER A 589 20.96 -26.74 -13.73
C SER A 589 20.79 -26.83 -15.25
N PHE A 590 21.62 -27.65 -15.91
CA PHE A 590 21.51 -27.93 -17.34
C PHE A 590 20.20 -28.63 -17.73
N PRO A 591 19.70 -29.62 -16.97
CA PRO A 591 18.36 -30.17 -17.24
C PRO A 591 17.27 -29.09 -17.25
N MET A 592 17.31 -28.13 -16.33
CA MET A 592 16.35 -27.01 -16.32
C MET A 592 16.56 -26.04 -17.49
N LEU A 593 17.80 -25.84 -17.95
CA LEU A 593 18.04 -25.11 -19.21
C LEU A 593 17.36 -25.82 -20.37
N GLN A 594 17.52 -27.14 -20.48
CA GLN A 594 16.97 -27.93 -21.59
C GLN A 594 15.43 -27.85 -21.66
N THR A 595 14.74 -27.69 -20.53
CA THR A 595 13.28 -27.51 -20.54
C THR A 595 12.82 -26.17 -21.11
N LEU A 596 13.73 -25.19 -21.25
CA LEU A 596 13.43 -23.85 -21.80
C LEU A 596 13.75 -23.73 -23.28
N LEU A 597 14.58 -24.63 -23.83
CA LEU A 597 15.07 -24.55 -25.19
C LEU A 597 14.17 -25.34 -26.15
N PRO A 598 14.06 -24.93 -27.42
CA PRO A 598 13.37 -25.74 -28.42
C PRO A 598 13.97 -27.16 -28.49
N PRO A 599 13.15 -28.24 -28.62
CA PRO A 599 13.65 -29.62 -28.56
C PRO A 599 14.75 -29.98 -29.56
N GLU A 600 14.78 -29.31 -30.72
CA GLU A 600 15.76 -29.53 -31.78
C GLU A 600 17.00 -28.60 -31.68
N TYR A 601 17.03 -27.70 -30.70
CA TYR A 601 18.12 -26.74 -30.58
C TYR A 601 19.39 -27.38 -30.04
N ILE A 602 20.46 -27.31 -30.85
CA ILE A 602 21.80 -27.80 -30.51
C ILE A 602 22.66 -26.61 -30.12
N LEU A 603 23.32 -26.70 -28.96
CA LEU A 603 24.24 -25.65 -28.49
C LEU A 603 25.41 -25.48 -29.48
N PRO A 604 25.68 -24.25 -29.95
CA PRO A 604 26.89 -23.97 -30.70
C PRO A 604 28.15 -24.32 -29.90
N ALA A 605 29.25 -24.64 -30.60
CA ALA A 605 30.54 -24.96 -29.96
C ALA A 605 31.04 -23.78 -29.10
N THR A 606 30.80 -22.55 -29.55
CA THR A 606 31.10 -21.32 -28.80
C THR A 606 30.35 -21.27 -27.47
N TYR A 607 29.04 -21.53 -27.46
CA TYR A 607 28.24 -21.58 -26.24
C TYR A 607 28.66 -22.71 -25.32
N THR A 608 28.98 -23.88 -25.87
CA THR A 608 29.49 -25.02 -25.08
C THR A 608 30.78 -24.66 -24.36
N ALA A 609 31.72 -24.01 -25.05
CA ALA A 609 32.97 -23.54 -24.45
C ALA A 609 32.72 -22.49 -23.36
N LEU A 610 31.90 -21.48 -23.63
CA LEU A 610 31.62 -20.42 -22.66
C LEU A 610 30.88 -20.94 -21.42
N ILE A 611 29.89 -21.81 -21.60
CA ILE A 611 29.15 -22.42 -20.50
C ILE A 611 30.09 -23.28 -19.64
N LYS A 612 30.97 -24.08 -20.24
CA LYS A 612 31.93 -24.92 -19.51
C LYS A 612 32.83 -24.13 -18.55
N HIS A 613 33.22 -22.92 -18.93
CA HIS A 613 34.17 -22.09 -18.16
C HIS A 613 33.51 -21.06 -17.25
N PHE A 614 32.33 -20.56 -17.62
CA PHE A 614 31.70 -19.44 -16.92
C PHE A 614 30.37 -19.77 -16.25
N TRP A 615 29.82 -20.97 -16.43
CA TRP A 615 28.61 -21.42 -15.73
C TRP A 615 28.90 -22.55 -14.72
N PRO A 616 28.30 -22.48 -13.52
CA PRO A 616 27.54 -21.36 -12.96
C PRO A 616 28.39 -20.09 -12.80
N GLY A 617 27.84 -18.89 -13.06
CA GLY A 617 28.59 -17.64 -12.93
C GLY A 617 27.97 -16.41 -13.64
N PRO A 618 28.75 -15.32 -13.76
CA PRO A 618 28.27 -13.99 -14.15
C PRO A 618 28.09 -13.81 -15.68
N LEU A 619 27.96 -14.91 -16.43
CA LEU A 619 27.70 -14.88 -17.88
C LEU A 619 26.21 -15.14 -18.17
N THR A 620 25.63 -14.34 -19.05
CA THR A 620 24.29 -14.50 -19.61
C THR A 620 24.39 -14.70 -21.11
N LEU A 621 23.67 -15.70 -21.64
CA LEU A 621 23.67 -16.04 -23.06
C LEU A 621 22.25 -15.89 -23.63
N LEU A 622 22.14 -15.42 -24.88
CA LEU A 622 20.87 -15.38 -25.60
C LEU A 622 20.57 -16.74 -26.24
N PHE A 623 19.35 -17.21 -26.08
CA PHE A 623 18.83 -18.44 -26.68
C PHE A 623 17.57 -18.16 -27.49
N PRO A 624 17.25 -18.97 -28.52
CA PRO A 624 15.93 -18.95 -29.13
C PRO A 624 14.83 -19.20 -28.10
N CYS A 625 13.70 -18.50 -28.23
CA CYS A 625 12.59 -18.58 -27.29
C CYS A 625 11.34 -19.14 -27.95
N ASP A 626 10.67 -20.09 -27.28
CA ASP A 626 9.31 -20.51 -27.63
C ASP A 626 8.30 -19.71 -26.78
N PRO A 627 7.43 -18.87 -27.40
CA PRO A 627 6.45 -18.06 -26.68
C PRO A 627 5.36 -18.90 -25.99
N ASN A 628 5.22 -20.19 -26.31
CA ASN A 628 4.32 -21.10 -25.59
C ASN A 628 4.92 -21.59 -24.28
N THR A 629 6.26 -21.55 -24.15
CA THR A 629 6.96 -21.97 -22.94
C THR A 629 7.26 -20.76 -22.06
N ILE A 630 7.85 -19.70 -22.62
CA ILE A 630 8.19 -18.47 -21.88
C ILE A 630 7.22 -17.36 -22.30
N PRO A 631 6.41 -16.81 -21.38
CA PRO A 631 5.47 -15.76 -21.68
C PRO A 631 6.12 -14.52 -22.34
N PRO A 632 5.48 -13.88 -23.34
CA PRO A 632 6.03 -12.70 -24.02
C PRO A 632 6.38 -11.52 -23.12
N ILE A 633 5.75 -11.41 -21.95
CA ILE A 633 6.06 -10.37 -20.95
C ILE A 633 7.50 -10.49 -20.41
N VAL A 634 8.11 -11.68 -20.45
CA VAL A 634 9.51 -11.92 -20.07
C VAL A 634 10.46 -11.45 -21.16
N THR A 635 10.13 -11.69 -22.43
CA THR A 635 11.00 -11.38 -23.57
C THR A 635 10.71 -10.03 -24.22
N ALA A 636 9.72 -9.27 -23.75
CA ALA A 636 9.18 -8.10 -24.43
C ALA A 636 8.79 -8.39 -25.89
N GLY A 637 8.28 -9.62 -26.14
CA GLY A 637 7.88 -10.09 -27.47
C GLY A 637 9.04 -10.46 -28.40
N GLN A 638 10.29 -10.48 -27.92
CA GLN A 638 11.45 -10.86 -28.71
C GLN A 638 11.49 -12.37 -28.98
N PRO A 639 12.06 -12.81 -30.13
CA PRO A 639 12.20 -14.23 -30.48
C PRO A 639 13.33 -14.94 -29.71
N THR A 640 14.02 -14.22 -28.82
CA THR A 640 15.12 -14.73 -28.01
C THR A 640 14.90 -14.41 -26.53
N VAL A 641 15.53 -15.21 -25.67
CA VAL A 641 15.51 -15.04 -24.22
C VAL A 641 16.94 -15.07 -23.68
N ALA A 642 17.24 -14.17 -22.76
CA ALA A 642 18.51 -14.16 -22.05
C ALA A 642 18.46 -15.11 -20.85
N ILE A 643 19.33 -16.11 -20.80
CA ILE A 643 19.37 -17.13 -19.73
C ILE A 643 20.73 -17.10 -19.01
N ARG A 644 20.72 -17.34 -17.70
CA ARG A 644 21.91 -17.43 -16.84
C ARG A 644 21.78 -18.55 -15.81
N MET A 645 22.91 -19.18 -15.47
CA MET A 645 23.02 -20.04 -14.29
C MET A 645 23.88 -19.34 -13.23
N PRO A 646 23.32 -18.75 -12.17
CA PRO A 646 24.09 -18.00 -11.17
C PRO A 646 24.96 -18.95 -10.32
N SER A 647 26.16 -18.51 -9.94
CA SER A 647 27.07 -19.28 -9.07
C SER A 647 26.78 -19.13 -7.59
N HIS A 648 26.07 -18.07 -7.17
CA HIS A 648 25.78 -17.85 -5.75
C HIS A 648 24.94 -19.02 -5.18
N PRO A 649 25.40 -19.70 -4.10
CA PRO A 649 24.74 -20.90 -3.59
C PRO A 649 23.26 -20.68 -3.25
N VAL A 650 22.93 -19.56 -2.61
CA VAL A 650 21.55 -19.18 -2.26
C VAL A 650 20.67 -18.99 -3.51
N ALA A 651 21.10 -18.25 -4.54
CA ALA A 651 20.34 -18.08 -5.78
C ALA A 651 20.06 -19.42 -6.45
N ARG A 652 21.11 -20.23 -6.64
CA ARG A 652 21.01 -21.50 -7.33
C ARG A 652 20.12 -22.49 -6.55
N ALA A 653 20.22 -22.49 -5.22
CA ALA A 653 19.40 -23.33 -4.36
C ALA A 653 17.93 -22.90 -4.37
N LEU A 654 17.65 -21.59 -4.32
CA LEU A 654 16.28 -21.07 -4.43
C LEU A 654 15.62 -21.56 -5.73
N ILE A 655 16.28 -21.37 -6.87
CA ILE A 655 15.76 -21.81 -8.17
C ILE A 655 15.52 -23.33 -8.19
N ALA A 656 16.42 -24.12 -7.59
CA ALA A 656 16.27 -25.56 -7.50
C ALA A 656 15.11 -25.99 -6.58
N VAL A 657 14.96 -25.36 -5.40
CA VAL A 657 13.89 -25.65 -4.43
C VAL A 657 12.53 -25.22 -4.96
N SER A 658 12.44 -24.08 -5.66
CA SER A 658 11.23 -23.67 -6.37
C SER A 658 10.88 -24.57 -7.56
N ASN A 659 11.82 -25.41 -8.01
CA ASN A 659 11.68 -26.35 -9.11
C ASN A 659 11.15 -25.71 -10.42
N THR A 660 11.55 -24.48 -10.68
CA THR A 660 11.07 -23.68 -11.81
C THR A 660 12.05 -22.53 -12.08
N PRO A 661 12.28 -22.14 -13.35
CA PRO A 661 13.18 -21.04 -13.68
C PRO A 661 12.59 -19.69 -13.21
N LEU A 662 13.48 -18.79 -12.78
CA LEU A 662 13.08 -17.50 -12.22
C LEU A 662 13.48 -16.34 -13.15
N ALA A 663 12.54 -15.48 -13.50
CA ALA A 663 12.87 -14.19 -14.11
C ALA A 663 13.35 -13.27 -12.98
N ALA A 664 14.60 -12.78 -13.07
CA ALA A 664 15.20 -12.02 -11.98
C ALA A 664 16.05 -10.85 -12.50
N PRO A 665 15.44 -9.66 -12.72
CA PRO A 665 16.20 -8.43 -12.87
C PRO A 665 16.77 -7.99 -11.50
N SER A 666 17.59 -6.94 -11.46
CA SER A 666 18.12 -6.39 -10.20
C SER A 666 17.01 -5.99 -9.22
N ALA A 667 17.24 -6.10 -7.91
CA ALA A 667 16.21 -5.87 -6.88
C ALA A 667 16.08 -4.40 -6.42
N ASN A 668 15.90 -3.48 -7.37
CA ASN A 668 15.69 -2.04 -7.12
C ASN A 668 14.54 -1.46 -7.95
N SER A 669 14.03 -0.31 -7.53
CA SER A 669 13.15 0.55 -8.33
C SER A 669 13.83 0.91 -9.66
N SER A 670 13.04 0.98 -10.74
CA SER A 670 13.56 1.18 -12.10
C SER A 670 14.41 2.45 -12.21
N GLY A 671 15.58 2.38 -12.83
CA GLY A 671 16.49 3.52 -13.02
C GLY A 671 17.57 3.70 -11.94
N LYS A 672 17.35 3.21 -10.71
CA LYS A 672 18.30 3.34 -9.59
C LYS A 672 19.53 2.44 -9.71
N PRO A 673 20.61 2.70 -8.95
CA PRO A 673 21.77 1.80 -8.84
C PRO A 673 21.34 0.39 -8.39
N SER A 674 22.00 -0.64 -8.93
CA SER A 674 21.65 -2.02 -8.58
C SER A 674 22.14 -2.39 -7.17
N PRO A 675 21.34 -3.12 -6.39
CA PRO A 675 21.67 -3.47 -5.01
C PRO A 675 22.72 -4.59 -4.97
N THR A 676 23.81 -4.39 -4.23
CA THR A 676 24.85 -5.40 -3.99
C THR A 676 24.79 -6.04 -2.60
N LYS A 677 23.82 -5.63 -1.77
CA LYS A 677 23.61 -6.12 -0.40
C LYS A 677 22.11 -6.15 -0.08
N ALA A 678 21.70 -7.00 0.86
CA ALA A 678 20.30 -7.05 1.32
C ALA A 678 19.82 -5.70 1.89
N GLU A 679 20.71 -4.96 2.57
CA GLU A 679 20.41 -3.61 3.08
C GLU A 679 20.03 -2.61 1.97
N HIS A 680 20.61 -2.74 0.78
CA HIS A 680 20.26 -1.90 -0.38
C HIS A 680 18.86 -2.22 -0.89
N VAL A 681 18.52 -3.52 -0.94
CA VAL A 681 17.18 -3.97 -1.34
C VAL A 681 16.16 -3.48 -0.31
N TYR A 682 16.43 -3.65 0.98
CA TYR A 682 15.54 -3.22 2.04
C TYR A 682 15.30 -1.70 2.00
N ALA A 683 16.35 -0.90 1.83
CA ALA A 683 16.22 0.55 1.76
C ALA A 683 15.33 1.04 0.59
N ASP A 684 15.24 0.29 -0.51
CA ASP A 684 14.51 0.70 -1.72
C ASP A 684 13.15 0.00 -1.90
N LEU A 685 13.03 -1.27 -1.49
CA LEU A 685 11.86 -2.12 -1.72
C LEU A 685 11.13 -2.56 -0.45
N ASN A 686 11.49 -2.04 0.74
CA ASN A 686 10.76 -2.36 1.97
C ASN A 686 9.27 -1.99 1.84
N GLY A 687 8.40 -2.91 2.26
CA GLY A 687 6.95 -2.83 2.12
C GLY A 687 6.42 -3.14 0.71
N LYS A 688 7.28 -3.21 -0.33
CA LYS A 688 6.90 -3.55 -1.70
C LYS A 688 7.04 -5.04 -2.02
N ILE A 689 7.90 -5.74 -1.28
CA ILE A 689 8.08 -7.19 -1.36
C ILE A 689 7.95 -7.82 0.02
N SER A 690 7.49 -9.07 0.08
CA SER A 690 7.33 -9.78 1.36
C SER A 690 8.67 -10.26 1.94
N LEU A 691 9.65 -10.58 1.07
CA LEU A 691 10.83 -11.34 1.50
C LEU A 691 12.13 -10.94 0.77
N ILE A 692 13.20 -10.83 1.54
CA ILE A 692 14.59 -10.71 1.10
C ILE A 692 15.38 -11.87 1.71
N LEU A 693 16.04 -12.69 0.89
CA LEU A 693 17.08 -13.60 1.35
C LEU A 693 18.39 -12.83 1.44
N ASP A 694 19.03 -12.85 2.60
CA ASP A 694 20.33 -12.23 2.84
C ASP A 694 21.43 -13.29 2.89
N GLY A 695 22.15 -13.44 1.78
CA GLY A 695 23.33 -14.30 1.68
C GLY A 695 24.66 -13.56 1.74
N GLY A 696 24.66 -12.28 2.16
CA GLY A 696 25.85 -11.43 2.18
C GLY A 696 26.05 -10.59 0.92
N ALA A 697 27.16 -9.83 0.89
CA ALA A 697 27.48 -8.92 -0.21
C ALA A 697 27.84 -9.68 -1.50
N CYS A 698 27.45 -9.12 -2.64
CA CYS A 698 27.80 -9.67 -3.96
C CYS A 698 29.30 -9.56 -4.24
N ASP A 699 29.89 -10.56 -4.90
CA ASP A 699 31.33 -10.61 -5.20
C ASP A 699 31.73 -9.65 -6.33
N VAL A 700 30.96 -9.55 -7.42
CA VAL A 700 31.30 -8.76 -8.61
C VAL A 700 30.86 -7.30 -8.49
N GLY A 701 29.69 -7.05 -7.89
CA GLY A 701 29.10 -5.72 -7.69
C GLY A 701 28.64 -4.97 -8.94
N LEU A 702 28.71 -5.62 -10.12
CA LEU A 702 28.10 -5.19 -11.39
C LEU A 702 27.24 -6.31 -11.96
N GLU A 703 26.30 -5.98 -12.84
CA GLU A 703 25.46 -7.00 -13.49
C GLU A 703 26.25 -7.89 -14.46
N SER A 704 25.65 -9.03 -14.80
CA SER A 704 26.24 -10.04 -15.68
C SER A 704 26.61 -9.51 -17.07
N THR A 705 27.64 -10.14 -17.65
CA THR A 705 28.01 -9.99 -19.05
C THR A 705 26.96 -10.68 -19.91
N VAL A 706 26.45 -10.00 -20.93
CA VAL A 706 25.42 -10.53 -21.83
C VAL A 706 26.02 -10.72 -23.21
N VAL A 707 25.90 -11.94 -23.73
CA VAL A 707 26.47 -12.36 -25.01
C VAL A 707 25.40 -12.93 -25.94
N ASP A 708 25.45 -12.50 -27.19
CA ASP A 708 24.72 -13.06 -28.33
C ASP A 708 25.70 -13.73 -29.29
N GLY A 709 25.51 -15.04 -29.52
CA GLY A 709 26.21 -15.82 -30.54
C GLY A 709 25.25 -16.56 -31.47
N LEU A 710 24.01 -16.10 -31.61
CA LEU A 710 22.99 -16.73 -32.45
C LEU A 710 23.02 -16.24 -33.91
N GLN A 711 23.87 -15.26 -34.22
CA GLN A 711 23.96 -14.66 -35.53
C GLN A 711 24.57 -15.63 -36.55
N ALA A 712 24.09 -15.55 -37.80
CA ALA A 712 24.49 -16.48 -38.86
C ALA A 712 25.97 -16.37 -39.28
N ASP A 713 26.64 -15.27 -38.92
CA ASP A 713 28.07 -15.06 -39.19
C ASP A 713 29.00 -15.81 -38.23
N GLY A 714 28.46 -16.40 -37.16
CA GLY A 714 29.21 -17.15 -36.17
C GLY A 714 30.03 -16.29 -35.20
N GLU A 715 29.92 -14.96 -35.28
CA GLU A 715 30.66 -14.02 -34.44
C GLU A 715 29.97 -13.82 -33.08
N ILE A 716 30.77 -13.54 -32.04
CA ILE A 716 30.30 -13.37 -30.66
C ILE A 716 30.10 -11.89 -30.36
N ARG A 717 28.90 -11.50 -29.95
CA ARG A 717 28.54 -10.11 -29.65
C ARG A 717 28.32 -9.91 -28.15
N VAL A 718 29.14 -9.08 -27.53
CA VAL A 718 28.93 -8.63 -26.15
C VAL A 718 27.95 -7.46 -26.18
N LEU A 719 26.70 -7.75 -25.86
CA LEU A 719 25.62 -6.76 -25.81
C LEU A 719 25.72 -5.87 -24.57
N ARG A 720 26.21 -6.44 -23.47
CA ARG A 720 26.44 -5.73 -22.21
C ARG A 720 27.70 -6.26 -21.52
N PRO A 721 28.74 -5.43 -21.30
CA PRO A 721 29.87 -5.82 -20.47
C PRO A 721 29.45 -5.91 -19.00
N GLY A 722 30.06 -6.84 -18.28
CA GLY A 722 29.77 -7.21 -16.89
C GLY A 722 30.90 -8.02 -16.26
N GLY A 723 30.57 -8.95 -15.37
CA GLY A 723 31.55 -9.73 -14.58
C GLY A 723 32.43 -10.72 -15.34
N VAL A 724 32.13 -11.05 -16.60
CA VAL A 724 33.06 -11.78 -17.49
C VAL A 724 33.64 -10.79 -18.50
N THR A 725 34.96 -10.66 -18.51
CA THR A 725 35.66 -9.69 -19.37
C THR A 725 35.67 -10.14 -20.83
N VAL A 726 35.88 -9.19 -21.74
CA VAL A 726 35.99 -9.50 -23.19
C VAL A 726 37.22 -10.37 -23.43
N GLU A 727 38.30 -10.04 -22.74
CA GLU A 727 39.58 -10.72 -22.76
C GLU A 727 39.46 -12.18 -22.27
N ASP A 728 38.64 -12.44 -21.25
CA ASP A 728 38.35 -13.80 -20.80
C ASP A 728 37.54 -14.61 -21.82
N ILE A 729 36.55 -13.99 -22.47
CA ILE A 729 35.77 -14.62 -23.54
C ILE A 729 36.69 -15.00 -24.70
N GLU A 730 37.51 -14.06 -25.18
CA GLU A 730 38.48 -14.30 -26.25
C GLU A 730 39.46 -15.42 -25.89
N ARG A 731 40.00 -15.39 -24.66
CA ARG A 731 40.92 -16.41 -24.16
C ARG A 731 40.29 -17.80 -24.15
N VAL A 732 39.04 -17.94 -23.68
CA VAL A 732 38.35 -19.23 -23.65
C VAL A 732 38.06 -19.75 -25.05
N LEU A 733 37.64 -18.87 -25.97
CA LEU A 733 37.38 -19.25 -27.36
C LEU A 733 38.67 -19.70 -28.08
N GLN A 734 39.80 -19.06 -27.79
CA GLN A 734 41.13 -19.48 -28.28
C GLN A 734 41.59 -20.84 -27.72
N LEU A 735 41.19 -21.17 -26.49
CA LEU A 735 41.57 -22.42 -25.83
C LEU A 735 40.75 -23.62 -26.31
N GLU A 736 39.47 -23.42 -26.59
CA GLU A 736 38.52 -24.52 -26.85
C GLU A 736 38.17 -24.73 -28.33
N LEU A 737 38.46 -23.75 -29.22
CA LEU A 737 38.07 -23.80 -30.64
C LEU A 737 39.27 -23.65 -31.58
N GLU A 738 39.24 -24.38 -32.70
CA GLU A 738 40.24 -24.26 -33.77
C GLU A 738 39.99 -23.03 -34.67
N SER A 739 38.73 -22.70 -34.93
CA SER A 739 38.32 -21.49 -35.64
C SER A 739 37.78 -20.48 -34.64
N ILE A 740 38.54 -19.41 -34.39
CA ILE A 740 38.26 -18.43 -33.34
C ILE A 740 37.34 -17.34 -33.91
N PRO A 741 36.09 -17.22 -33.43
CA PRO A 741 35.25 -16.09 -33.81
C PRO A 741 35.75 -14.81 -33.15
N LYS A 742 35.53 -13.68 -33.81
CA LYS A 742 35.73 -12.34 -33.27
C LYS A 742 34.72 -12.07 -32.17
N VAL A 743 35.19 -11.36 -31.14
CA VAL A 743 34.34 -10.83 -30.08
C VAL A 743 34.11 -9.34 -30.34
N LEU A 744 32.86 -8.97 -30.59
CA LEU A 744 32.45 -7.61 -30.93
C LEU A 744 31.66 -7.00 -29.78
N VAL A 745 32.07 -5.84 -29.30
CA VAL A 745 31.42 -5.13 -28.19
C VAL A 745 30.50 -4.04 -28.72
N HIS A 746 29.24 -4.05 -28.29
CA HIS A 746 28.26 -3.05 -28.65
C HIS A 746 28.69 -1.63 -28.19
N LYS A 747 28.56 -0.63 -29.08
CA LYS A 747 29.00 0.77 -28.94
C LYS A 747 30.52 1.01 -28.91
N ARG A 748 31.34 -0.04 -28.95
CA ARG A 748 32.80 0.05 -29.16
C ARG A 748 33.18 -0.38 -30.57
N ASP A 749 32.72 -1.55 -30.98
CA ASP A 749 33.14 -2.21 -32.22
C ASP A 749 32.03 -2.14 -33.29
N TYR A 750 30.76 -2.00 -32.89
CA TYR A 750 29.62 -1.84 -33.80
C TYR A 750 28.44 -1.08 -33.15
N ARG A 751 27.50 -0.60 -33.98
CA ARG A 751 26.21 -0.02 -33.57
C ARG A 751 25.07 -0.64 -34.36
N ASP A 752 23.91 -0.78 -33.74
CA ASP A 752 22.72 -1.36 -34.35
C ASP A 752 21.47 -0.57 -33.90
N GLU A 753 20.95 0.27 -34.80
CA GLU A 753 19.82 1.17 -34.51
C GLU A 753 18.52 0.40 -34.23
N VAL A 754 18.34 -0.79 -34.82
CA VAL A 754 17.17 -1.64 -34.60
C VAL A 754 17.19 -2.22 -33.19
N LEU A 755 18.35 -2.72 -32.77
CA LEU A 755 18.59 -3.21 -31.42
C LEU A 755 18.49 -2.09 -30.36
N GLU A 756 18.87 -0.86 -30.69
CA GLU A 756 18.71 0.30 -29.79
C GLU A 756 17.25 0.73 -29.63
N ALA A 757 16.44 0.64 -30.70
CA ALA A 757 15.02 0.94 -30.66
C ALA A 757 14.21 -0.13 -29.89
N ALA A 758 14.55 -1.41 -30.09
CA ALA A 758 13.90 -2.58 -29.51
C ALA A 758 14.93 -3.51 -28.81
N PRO A 759 15.34 -3.19 -27.58
CA PRO A 759 16.43 -3.91 -26.91
C PRO A 759 16.06 -5.35 -26.58
N THR A 760 16.98 -6.27 -26.87
CA THR A 760 16.82 -7.71 -26.54
C THR A 760 17.22 -8.04 -25.11
N THR A 761 17.90 -7.13 -24.40
CA THR A 761 18.31 -7.33 -22.99
C THR A 761 18.18 -6.08 -22.12
N PRO A 762 18.05 -6.24 -20.78
CA PRO A 762 17.94 -5.10 -19.87
C PRO A 762 19.14 -4.16 -19.84
N GLY A 763 18.86 -2.85 -19.73
CA GLY A 763 19.85 -1.81 -19.47
C GLY A 763 20.47 -1.19 -20.73
N MET A 764 19.85 -1.36 -21.91
CA MET A 764 20.29 -0.79 -23.18
C MET A 764 19.65 0.56 -23.53
N LYS A 765 18.53 0.92 -22.88
CA LYS A 765 17.70 2.11 -23.15
C LYS A 765 17.59 3.00 -21.90
N TYR A 766 17.58 4.33 -22.09
CA TYR A 766 17.44 5.39 -21.07
C TYR A 766 18.64 5.62 -20.11
N ARG A 767 18.62 6.75 -19.39
CA ARG A 767 19.49 7.01 -18.23
C ARG A 767 19.17 5.97 -17.16
N HIS A 768 20.19 5.31 -16.64
CA HIS A 768 20.03 4.11 -15.82
C HIS A 768 21.21 4.02 -14.84
N TYR A 769 20.99 3.43 -13.66
CA TYR A 769 21.97 3.36 -12.57
C TYR A 769 22.29 4.71 -11.90
N SER A 770 21.40 5.69 -12.05
CA SER A 770 21.59 7.01 -11.44
C SER A 770 20.91 7.04 -10.07
N PRO A 771 21.61 7.42 -8.99
CA PRO A 771 20.96 7.76 -7.73
C PRO A 771 20.05 8.99 -7.92
N ALA A 772 19.26 9.33 -6.89
CA ALA A 772 18.42 10.52 -6.89
C ALA A 772 19.25 11.82 -6.92
N VAL A 773 20.52 11.75 -6.54
CA VAL A 773 21.48 12.86 -6.57
C VAL A 773 22.22 12.93 -7.90
N PRO A 774 22.52 14.13 -8.45
CA PRO A 774 23.27 14.27 -9.69
C PRO A 774 24.63 13.58 -9.64
N VAL A 775 24.98 12.88 -10.72
CA VAL A 775 26.28 12.22 -10.91
C VAL A 775 27.01 12.86 -12.09
N ASN A 776 28.26 13.25 -11.89
CA ASN A 776 29.14 13.78 -12.93
C ASN A 776 30.39 12.92 -13.07
N LEU A 777 30.75 12.58 -14.31
CA LEU A 777 31.96 11.84 -14.63
C LEU A 777 33.12 12.79 -14.85
N LEU A 778 34.21 12.60 -14.11
CA LEU A 778 35.48 13.30 -14.27
C LEU A 778 36.38 12.50 -15.22
N CYS A 779 36.49 12.94 -16.47
CA CYS A 779 37.35 12.34 -17.47
C CYS A 779 38.80 12.80 -17.23
N THR A 780 39.60 11.94 -16.61
CA THR A 780 41.02 12.17 -16.28
C THR A 780 41.98 11.43 -17.22
N LEU A 781 41.48 10.47 -18.01
CA LEU A 781 42.27 9.63 -18.92
C LEU A 781 41.90 9.88 -20.40
N SER A 782 40.63 10.14 -20.67
CA SER A 782 40.11 10.36 -22.03
C SER A 782 40.55 11.70 -22.60
N THR A 783 40.84 11.71 -23.91
CA THR A 783 41.08 12.95 -24.66
C THR A 783 39.75 13.70 -24.85
N PRO A 784 39.70 15.02 -24.62
CA PRO A 784 38.49 15.81 -24.87
C PRO A 784 38.10 15.81 -26.35
N PRO A 785 36.79 15.87 -26.67
CA PRO A 785 36.33 16.17 -28.03
C PRO A 785 36.89 17.50 -28.55
N THR A 786 36.99 17.64 -29.87
CA THR A 786 37.67 18.77 -30.55
C THR A 786 37.20 20.17 -30.10
N ASP A 787 35.95 20.28 -29.63
CA ASP A 787 35.33 21.55 -29.23
C ASP A 787 35.31 21.78 -27.70
N ILE A 788 35.87 20.87 -26.90
CA ILE A 788 35.86 20.94 -25.43
C ILE A 788 37.27 21.21 -24.90
N LYS A 789 37.43 22.30 -24.15
CA LYS A 789 38.68 22.59 -23.43
C LYS A 789 38.66 21.94 -22.05
N PRO A 790 39.70 21.16 -21.67
CA PRO A 790 39.82 20.64 -20.30
C PRO A 790 39.83 21.78 -19.28
N VAL A 791 39.21 21.54 -18.13
CA VAL A 791 39.13 22.50 -17.02
C VAL A 791 40.00 22.04 -15.85
N ASN A 792 40.52 22.99 -15.07
CA ASN A 792 41.18 22.66 -13.81
C ASN A 792 40.13 22.19 -12.79
N PHE A 793 40.46 21.17 -11.98
CA PHE A 793 39.53 20.60 -11.00
C PHE A 793 39.02 21.64 -9.99
N VAL A 794 39.87 22.54 -9.50
CA VAL A 794 39.46 23.59 -8.56
C VAL A 794 38.51 24.58 -9.21
N SER A 795 38.80 25.02 -10.44
CA SER A 795 37.92 25.93 -11.18
C SER A 795 36.57 25.30 -11.50
N TYR A 796 36.54 23.99 -11.79
CA TYR A 796 35.30 23.25 -11.95
C TYR A 796 34.47 23.25 -10.67
N LEU A 797 35.09 22.97 -9.52
CA LEU A 797 34.41 23.02 -8.22
C LEU A 797 33.89 24.43 -7.92
N GLU A 798 34.66 25.47 -8.16
CA GLU A 798 34.20 26.86 -8.00
C GLU A 798 32.98 27.17 -8.87
N SER A 799 32.89 26.61 -10.08
CA SER A 799 31.72 26.79 -10.96
C SER A 799 30.43 26.14 -10.44
N LEU A 800 30.54 25.17 -9.51
CA LEU A 800 29.38 24.55 -8.86
C LEU A 800 28.80 25.40 -7.72
N LYS A 801 29.50 26.46 -7.28
CA LYS A 801 28.99 27.37 -6.25
C LYS A 801 27.82 28.18 -6.81
N THR A 802 26.72 28.22 -6.07
CA THR A 802 25.56 29.07 -6.38
C THR A 802 25.42 30.14 -5.31
N GLU A 803 25.23 31.40 -5.68
CA GLU A 803 25.02 32.50 -4.73
C GLU A 803 23.81 32.20 -3.80
N GLY A 804 24.02 32.26 -2.48
CA GLY A 804 22.98 32.10 -1.48
C GLY A 804 22.70 30.66 -1.00
N ARG A 805 23.40 29.63 -1.51
CA ARG A 805 23.33 28.26 -0.96
C ARG A 805 24.27 28.06 0.23
N ALA A 806 23.85 27.19 1.17
CA ALA A 806 24.71 26.66 2.24
C ALA A 806 25.85 25.77 1.66
N THR A 807 26.79 25.36 2.52
CA THR A 807 27.88 24.42 2.17
C THR A 807 27.36 23.20 1.40
N LEU A 808 27.93 22.93 0.22
CA LEU A 808 27.51 21.84 -0.66
C LEU A 808 28.27 20.54 -0.31
N LYS A 809 27.54 19.44 -0.10
CA LYS A 809 28.11 18.12 0.18
C LYS A 809 28.45 17.40 -1.11
N ILE A 810 29.74 17.26 -1.41
CA ILE A 810 30.22 16.56 -2.60
C ILE A 810 30.69 15.15 -2.24
N GLY A 811 30.01 14.15 -2.81
CA GLY A 811 30.46 12.78 -2.85
C GLY A 811 31.53 12.58 -3.91
N ILE A 812 32.62 11.88 -3.60
CA ILE A 812 33.65 11.52 -4.59
C ILE A 812 33.96 10.03 -4.57
N LEU A 813 33.87 9.41 -5.75
CA LEU A 813 34.29 8.05 -6.05
C LEU A 813 35.55 8.11 -6.91
N SER A 814 36.69 7.75 -6.34
CA SER A 814 37.97 7.75 -7.05
C SER A 814 38.85 6.57 -6.62
N PRO A 815 39.78 6.14 -7.49
CA PRO A 815 40.82 5.21 -7.10
C PRO A 815 41.64 5.71 -5.91
N THR A 816 42.12 4.81 -5.06
CA THR A 816 42.87 5.15 -3.84
C THR A 816 44.23 5.79 -4.13
N ASP A 817 44.80 5.51 -5.29
CA ASP A 817 46.05 6.07 -5.81
C ASP A 817 45.84 7.31 -6.70
N SER A 818 44.59 7.78 -6.83
CA SER A 818 44.24 8.95 -7.64
C SER A 818 44.95 10.23 -7.16
N PRO A 819 45.48 11.06 -8.09
CA PRO A 819 45.92 12.41 -7.79
C PRO A 819 44.80 13.29 -7.21
N LEU A 820 43.53 13.02 -7.52
CA LEU A 820 42.39 13.72 -6.91
C LEU A 820 42.34 13.51 -5.39
N GLY A 821 42.85 12.37 -4.91
CA GLY A 821 42.98 12.07 -3.48
C GLY A 821 44.00 12.94 -2.74
N LYS A 822 45.00 13.50 -3.45
CA LYS A 822 46.10 14.33 -2.91
C LYS A 822 45.71 15.79 -2.68
N TYR A 823 44.60 16.25 -3.24
CA TYR A 823 44.09 17.57 -2.93
C TYR A 823 43.65 17.58 -1.45
N SER A 824 44.31 18.44 -0.66
CA SER A 824 43.92 18.73 0.73
C SER A 824 42.69 19.62 0.67
N LEU A 825 41.51 19.04 0.83
CA LEU A 825 40.25 19.74 0.64
C LEU A 825 39.74 20.26 1.99
N PRO A 826 39.91 21.55 2.25
CA PRO A 826 38.79 22.37 2.65
C PRO A 826 38.71 23.56 1.69
N ILE A 827 37.93 23.39 0.62
CA ILE A 827 37.52 24.52 -0.21
C ILE A 827 36.31 25.13 0.50
N ASP A 828 36.40 26.40 0.90
CA ASP A 828 35.30 27.12 1.56
C ASP A 828 34.01 26.95 0.74
N GLY A 829 32.96 26.47 1.41
CA GLY A 829 31.66 26.18 0.81
C GLY A 829 31.43 24.74 0.36
N PHE A 830 32.38 23.80 0.56
CA PHE A 830 32.18 22.37 0.28
C PHE A 830 32.47 21.46 1.49
N GLU A 831 31.62 20.46 1.70
CA GLU A 831 31.82 19.34 2.62
C GLU A 831 32.05 18.07 1.78
N TRP A 832 33.06 17.26 2.13
CA TRP A 832 33.49 16.13 1.30
C TRP A 832 33.10 14.78 1.90
N LEU A 833 32.45 13.96 1.10
CA LEU A 833 32.13 12.57 1.40
C LEU A 833 32.94 11.69 0.44
N ARG A 834 33.94 10.95 0.94
CA ARG A 834 34.83 10.14 0.09
C ARG A 834 34.42 8.67 0.15
N PHE A 835 34.33 8.03 -1.02
CA PHE A 835 34.16 6.58 -1.15
C PHE A 835 35.25 6.00 -2.07
N PRO A 836 36.31 5.36 -1.53
CA PRO A 836 37.42 4.88 -2.32
C PRO A 836 37.04 3.67 -3.18
N LEU A 837 37.44 3.65 -4.46
CA LEU A 837 37.18 2.55 -5.40
C LEU A 837 38.26 1.43 -5.40
N GLY A 838 39.28 1.55 -4.54
CA GLY A 838 40.46 0.69 -4.56
C GLY A 838 41.55 1.20 -5.53
N PRO A 839 42.66 0.47 -5.69
CA PRO A 839 43.77 0.89 -6.55
C PRO A 839 43.38 0.90 -8.04
N SER A 840 43.90 1.85 -8.82
CA SER A 840 43.63 1.97 -10.27
C SER A 840 44.06 0.72 -11.07
N ALA A 841 44.99 -0.07 -10.54
CA ALA A 841 45.45 -1.33 -11.13
C ALA A 841 44.46 -2.50 -10.93
N ASP A 842 43.43 -2.34 -10.08
CA ASP A 842 42.43 -3.34 -9.74
C ASP A 842 41.00 -2.89 -10.14
N PRO A 843 40.67 -2.96 -11.45
CA PRO A 843 39.35 -2.57 -11.94
C PRO A 843 38.23 -3.48 -11.42
N ALA A 844 38.52 -4.73 -11.05
CA ALA A 844 37.56 -5.64 -10.43
C ALA A 844 37.08 -5.10 -9.08
N LYS A 845 37.99 -4.57 -8.25
CA LYS A 845 37.61 -3.91 -6.99
C LYS A 845 36.77 -2.65 -7.23
N SER A 846 37.10 -1.88 -8.26
CA SER A 846 36.32 -0.68 -8.63
C SER A 846 34.90 -1.04 -9.08
N ALA A 847 34.75 -2.10 -9.88
CA ALA A 847 33.47 -2.66 -10.28
C ALA A 847 32.63 -3.11 -9.07
N HIS A 848 33.26 -3.86 -8.14
CA HIS A 848 32.62 -4.33 -6.91
C HIS A 848 32.05 -3.20 -6.05
N LEU A 849 32.75 -2.06 -6.00
CA LEU A 849 32.44 -0.95 -5.11
C LEU A 849 31.53 0.12 -5.72
N LEU A 850 31.30 0.14 -7.04
CA LEU A 850 30.62 1.24 -7.72
C LEU A 850 29.21 1.51 -7.17
N PHE A 851 28.33 0.50 -7.17
CA PHE A 851 26.95 0.71 -6.72
C PHE A 851 26.83 0.91 -5.21
N ASP A 852 27.65 0.22 -4.41
CA ASP A 852 27.70 0.42 -2.95
C ASP A 852 28.11 1.86 -2.60
N GLY A 853 29.10 2.39 -3.33
CA GLY A 853 29.56 3.76 -3.12
C GLY A 853 28.56 4.82 -3.57
N LEU A 854 27.87 4.62 -4.70
CA LEU A 854 26.77 5.49 -5.13
C LEU A 854 25.67 5.59 -4.07
N LEU A 855 25.20 4.43 -3.59
CA LEU A 855 24.13 4.35 -2.58
C LEU A 855 24.59 4.86 -1.21
N THR A 856 25.83 4.60 -0.83
CA THR A 856 26.39 5.07 0.44
C THR A 856 26.53 6.60 0.48
N LEU A 857 27.03 7.22 -0.60
CA LEU A 857 27.19 8.67 -0.67
C LEU A 857 25.83 9.38 -0.68
N GLU A 858 24.84 8.83 -1.39
CA GLU A 858 23.46 9.33 -1.34
C GLU A 858 22.90 9.26 0.08
N ARG A 859 23.05 8.11 0.76
CA ARG A 859 22.58 7.93 2.14
C ARG A 859 23.25 8.87 3.14
N GLN A 860 24.50 9.25 2.90
CA GLN A 860 25.22 10.24 3.70
C GLN A 860 24.80 11.69 3.42
N GLY A 861 23.88 11.90 2.46
CA GLY A 861 23.33 13.20 2.12
C GLY A 861 24.21 14.01 1.17
N ALA A 862 24.94 13.37 0.25
CA ALA A 862 25.64 14.08 -0.82
C ALA A 862 24.63 14.87 -1.68
N ASP A 863 24.92 16.13 -1.98
CA ASP A 863 24.13 16.95 -2.91
C ASP A 863 24.47 16.63 -4.38
N MET A 864 25.68 16.11 -4.62
CA MET A 864 26.19 15.69 -5.93
C MET A 864 27.29 14.64 -5.75
N ILE A 865 27.43 13.74 -6.71
CA ILE A 865 28.48 12.72 -6.73
C ILE A 865 29.39 12.93 -7.96
N LEU A 866 30.70 12.97 -7.72
CA LEU A 866 31.73 12.99 -8.74
C LEU A 866 32.39 11.61 -8.83
N ILE A 867 32.51 11.07 -10.04
CA ILE A 867 33.14 9.76 -10.27
C ILE A 867 34.33 9.95 -11.19
N GLU A 868 35.50 9.49 -10.78
CA GLU A 868 36.69 9.52 -11.62
C GLU A 868 36.69 8.39 -12.66
N GLU A 869 37.11 8.74 -13.87
CA GLU A 869 37.33 7.79 -14.96
C GLU A 869 38.43 6.77 -14.63
N ILE A 870 38.21 5.52 -15.04
CA ILE A 870 39.22 4.46 -15.01
C ILE A 870 39.45 3.89 -16.41
N ARG A 871 40.53 3.13 -16.60
CA ARG A 871 40.85 2.50 -17.89
C ARG A 871 39.79 1.47 -18.27
N GLU A 872 39.45 1.39 -19.56
CA GLU A 872 38.51 0.41 -20.12
C GLU A 872 39.17 -0.94 -20.47
N GLU A 873 39.99 -1.44 -19.55
CA GLU A 873 40.63 -2.76 -19.65
C GLU A 873 39.98 -3.70 -18.62
N ARG A 874 39.78 -4.98 -18.97
CA ARG A 874 39.13 -5.96 -18.07
C ARG A 874 37.77 -5.47 -17.58
N GLU A 875 37.47 -5.54 -16.28
CA GLU A 875 36.22 -5.07 -15.67
C GLU A 875 36.01 -3.56 -15.80
N GLY A 876 37.06 -2.79 -16.13
CA GLY A 876 36.98 -1.35 -16.31
C GLY A 876 36.04 -0.94 -17.44
N LEU A 877 35.93 -1.77 -18.48
CA LEU A 877 34.94 -1.59 -19.54
C LEU A 877 33.50 -1.66 -19.01
N ALA A 878 33.22 -2.62 -18.12
CA ALA A 878 31.91 -2.77 -17.48
C ALA A 878 31.62 -1.60 -16.52
N PHE A 879 32.61 -1.20 -15.72
CA PHE A 879 32.52 -0.04 -14.83
C PHE A 879 32.16 1.23 -15.62
N MET A 880 32.95 1.56 -16.66
CA MET A 880 32.72 2.77 -17.46
C MET A 880 31.40 2.72 -18.23
N ASN A 881 30.93 1.52 -18.63
CA ASN A 881 29.60 1.36 -19.19
C ASN A 881 28.48 1.80 -18.23
N ARG A 882 28.63 1.52 -16.93
CA ARG A 882 27.64 1.91 -15.90
C ARG A 882 27.76 3.37 -15.52
N VAL A 883 28.98 3.87 -15.32
CA VAL A 883 29.23 5.27 -14.98
C VAL A 883 28.69 6.22 -16.06
N ARG A 884 28.91 5.93 -17.34
CA ARG A 884 28.36 6.75 -18.45
C ARG A 884 26.83 6.77 -18.52
N LYS A 885 26.16 5.73 -18.02
CA LYS A 885 24.68 5.68 -17.96
C LYS A 885 24.12 6.39 -16.73
N ALA A 886 24.90 6.41 -15.64
CA ALA A 886 24.54 7.10 -14.41
C ALA A 886 24.77 8.62 -14.52
N ALA A 887 25.87 9.02 -15.16
CA ALA A 887 26.31 10.40 -15.25
C ALA A 887 25.35 11.27 -16.09
N GLY A 888 25.03 12.46 -15.59
CA GLY A 888 24.31 13.50 -16.33
C GLY A 888 25.24 14.39 -17.16
N GLU A 889 26.50 14.51 -16.74
CA GLU A 889 27.51 15.35 -17.36
C GLU A 889 28.88 14.65 -17.35
N CYS A 890 29.69 14.89 -18.37
CA CYS A 890 31.09 14.46 -18.46
C CYS A 890 31.99 15.71 -18.46
N VAL A 891 33.02 15.72 -17.62
CA VAL A 891 33.90 16.86 -17.39
C VAL A 891 35.34 16.44 -17.62
N TRP A 892 35.99 17.00 -18.63
CA TRP A 892 37.39 16.71 -18.94
C TRP A 892 38.32 17.57 -18.08
N LEU A 893 39.16 16.91 -17.29
CA LEU A 893 40.06 17.59 -16.36
C LEU A 893 41.48 17.74 -16.94
N GLN A 894 42.11 18.87 -16.66
CA GLN A 894 43.54 19.06 -16.93
C GLN A 894 44.35 18.35 -15.84
N VAL A 895 44.78 17.11 -16.11
CA VAL A 895 45.64 16.37 -15.20
C VAL A 895 47.08 16.86 -15.39
N HIS A 896 47.58 17.70 -14.50
CA HIS A 896 49.00 18.02 -14.44
C HIS A 896 49.78 16.78 -13.97
N GLY A 897 50.76 16.35 -14.76
CA GLY A 897 51.72 15.30 -14.37
C GLY A 897 52.65 15.74 -13.26
#